data_AF-A0A7C8ITY7-F1
#
_entry.id   AF-A0A7C8ITY7-F1
#
_cell.length_a   1.000
_cell.length_b   1.000
_cell.length_c   1.000
_cell.angle_alpha   90.00
_cell.angle_beta   90.00
_cell.angle_gamma   90.00
#
_symmetry.space_group_name_H-M   'P 1'
#
loop_
_entity.id
_entity.type
_entity.pdbx_description
1 polymer ?
#
loop_
_entity_poly.entity_id
_entity_poly.type
_entity_poly.pdbx_seq_one_letter_code
_entity_poly.pdbx_strand_id
1 'polypeptide(L)'
;MASEGLLSAYGGNWESRVAEKRAACQNAIPEAWVLPESLLGTLPRQSEIHTRKIDLISLNIPRRSGLMTERELQITESYDVASLLEGLAAGRFTSAEVTLAFCKRAAIAQQLTNCLTETFFEKAQLRAQFLDNLRADGKLAGPLHGLPISLKDTYQVEGTHASIGAVSNLGSTSKENSTLVEMLLGLGAVLYVKTNVSQVLMGVESDNNIFGRVLNPRNTMLTAGGSSGGEGALVAFRGSPLGVGTDLAGSIRIPSLCCGTYGFKPSSSRIAYGRQIMPFAEGILPIVPSAGPIANDMETIQTFMKTIIDARPFRYDATVVDVPWRSVGDFSRRNLRLGLLPEDPLFPLHPPVKEAIAKAVRILQSHGYQVIPLDVAECHVEEVNQIAGGLLSLDDTPKQMVASSGEPAVPATGRLAEQTRDIKWSNSLDLEEGMDGLQKLGVLQSKRSRMDENWRKLWVRHNLDAVIAPSAQNTAVEHDEYCWPAYSAFLNVLDYPACVIPFNTATKSKQRFIRKPGQGSPAYNPDAVEGAPCSIQIFTSRMRDEECLAVAGVVDACSAANGCQTGASVSAASDYSMSVKLSDRRVDLGGNQEHGQSNHSSVWAEAQRTQLSSCATVPNSIPEVNMGDTPAGDQRLVRQFLFNSRLLDVFSVGSSFSETVRRQVIPHMLFSQTKFLNGLLACAISWNDINDNQTNPRRLSLCYRHASSAIALLTSLKVSDFESMIDCLMLGALVSTFAVKLRLHDILAICRRTLGLIEPIYLTSNPDRPELRVFTTCMIVWELRACLFSCTTPTLRFRPPAEPHADRHVGLSDTLLPLFYDICKLSYAIAQAETISAIVLEELNAVEQSVRNWQPVVPEDMTTHFSTVEVAHMICQAQVMQAAALLVAHRLRYPFGTNDGPAQVLSMTILTQIEMIFNITKQPVRCIDLPLLVACIELKDAGRQKWSSSITTFAGFSPEFGEHEYAFAVIMERASLLLICSPI
;
A
#
# COMPACT_ATOMS: atom_id res chain seq x y z
N MET A 1 4.13 -31.08 32.50
CA MET A 1 4.05 -30.21 33.69
C MET A 1 4.15 -28.71 33.39
N ALA A 2 4.64 -28.26 32.22
CA ALA A 2 4.58 -26.84 31.83
C ALA A 2 3.28 -26.42 31.11
N SER A 3 2.33 -27.34 30.89
CA SER A 3 1.07 -27.12 30.18
C SER A 3 -0.10 -26.73 31.08
N GLU A 4 0.01 -26.90 32.40
CA GLU A 4 -1.07 -26.56 33.35
C GLU A 4 -1.00 -25.10 33.82
N GLY A 5 0.15 -24.42 33.65
CA GLY A 5 0.35 -23.03 34.09
C GLY A 5 -0.17 -21.95 33.13
N LEU A 6 -0.56 -22.30 31.90
CA LEU A 6 -1.11 -21.36 30.91
C LEU A 6 -2.65 -21.30 30.91
N LEU A 7 -3.30 -22.31 31.48
CA LEU A 7 -4.76 -22.35 31.62
C LEU A 7 -5.28 -21.40 32.72
N SER A 8 -4.43 -20.95 33.65
CA SER A 8 -4.85 -20.07 34.76
C SER A 8 -4.77 -18.57 34.44
N ALA A 9 -4.13 -18.18 33.32
CA ALA A 9 -4.00 -16.78 32.92
C ALA A 9 -5.22 -16.26 32.13
N TYR A 10 -6.05 -17.16 31.60
CA TYR A 10 -7.23 -16.84 30.78
C TYR A 10 -8.48 -17.37 31.48
N GLY A 11 -9.00 -16.63 32.46
CA GLY A 11 -10.14 -17.04 33.29
C GLY A 11 -11.41 -17.32 32.46
N GLY A 12 -11.70 -18.60 32.21
CA GLY A 12 -12.96 -19.09 31.65
C GLY A 12 -12.78 -20.21 30.62
N ASN A 13 -13.68 -21.21 30.62
CA ASN A 13 -13.77 -22.21 29.56
C ASN A 13 -14.18 -21.54 28.23
N TRP A 14 -13.70 -22.03 27.08
CA TRP A 14 -13.87 -21.36 25.78
C TRP A 14 -15.35 -21.13 25.39
N GLU A 15 -16.23 -22.06 25.77
CA GLU A 15 -17.68 -21.96 25.58
C GLU A 15 -18.26 -20.74 26.30
N SER A 16 -17.74 -20.39 27.48
CA SER A 16 -18.19 -19.20 28.23
C SER A 16 -17.85 -17.91 27.49
N ARG A 17 -16.63 -17.82 26.92
CA ARG A 17 -16.19 -16.65 26.13
C ARG A 17 -17.01 -16.51 24.85
N VAL A 18 -17.29 -17.64 24.19
CA VAL A 18 -18.17 -17.69 23.02
C VAL A 18 -19.59 -17.26 23.38
N ALA A 19 -20.15 -17.75 24.49
CA ALA A 19 -21.49 -17.39 24.93
C ALA A 19 -21.61 -15.88 25.24
N GLU A 20 -20.62 -15.31 25.93
CA GLU A 20 -20.54 -13.87 26.19
C GLU A 20 -20.46 -13.07 24.89
N LYS A 21 -19.59 -13.48 23.95
CA LYS A 21 -19.47 -12.80 22.65
C LYS A 21 -20.78 -12.86 21.85
N ARG A 22 -21.43 -14.03 21.79
CA ARG A 22 -22.74 -14.19 21.10
C ARG A 22 -23.82 -13.31 21.74
N ALA A 23 -23.89 -13.28 23.07
CA ALA A 23 -24.83 -12.42 23.78
C ALA A 23 -24.58 -10.93 23.48
N ALA A 24 -23.31 -10.50 23.47
CA ALA A 24 -22.95 -9.13 23.11
C ALA A 24 -23.37 -8.78 21.67
N CYS A 25 -23.12 -9.66 20.70
CA CYS A 25 -23.54 -9.46 19.31
C CYS A 25 -25.07 -9.44 19.16
N GLN A 26 -25.80 -10.27 19.89
CA GLN A 26 -27.26 -10.29 19.87
C GLN A 26 -27.84 -9.00 20.47
N ASN A 27 -27.30 -8.54 21.60
CA ASN A 27 -27.73 -7.31 22.28
C ASN A 27 -27.36 -6.04 21.50
N ALA A 28 -26.40 -6.11 20.59
CA ALA A 28 -26.03 -4.99 19.73
C ALA A 28 -27.04 -4.73 18.59
N ILE A 29 -27.97 -5.66 18.33
CA ILE A 29 -29.11 -5.43 17.44
C ILE A 29 -30.17 -4.64 18.24
N PRO A 30 -30.58 -3.44 17.77
CA PRO A 30 -31.64 -2.69 18.44
C PRO A 30 -32.94 -3.50 18.52
N GLU A 31 -33.62 -3.42 19.67
CA GLU A 31 -34.87 -4.15 19.91
C GLU A 31 -35.93 -3.87 18.83
N ALA A 32 -35.99 -2.62 18.35
CA ALA A 32 -36.89 -2.20 17.27
C ALA A 32 -36.59 -2.86 15.91
N TRP A 33 -35.45 -3.54 15.73
CA TRP A 33 -35.04 -4.22 14.50
C TRP A 33 -35.00 -5.74 14.66
N VAL A 34 -35.46 -6.27 15.80
CA VAL A 34 -35.61 -7.71 16.01
C VAL A 34 -36.83 -8.21 15.25
N LEU A 35 -36.70 -9.34 14.56
CA LEU A 35 -37.77 -9.93 13.77
C LEU A 35 -38.93 -10.39 14.68
N PRO A 36 -40.19 -10.12 14.30
CA PRO A 36 -41.34 -10.58 15.09
C PRO A 36 -41.36 -12.12 15.22
N GLU A 37 -41.70 -12.61 16.42
CA GLU A 37 -41.78 -14.05 16.70
C GLU A 37 -42.81 -14.76 15.80
N SER A 38 -43.88 -14.05 15.41
CA SER A 38 -44.88 -14.55 14.46
C SER A 38 -44.29 -14.87 13.08
N LEU A 39 -43.26 -14.13 12.65
CA LEU A 39 -42.58 -14.36 11.38
C LEU A 39 -41.50 -15.45 11.53
N LEU A 40 -40.75 -15.42 12.62
CA LEU A 40 -39.76 -16.47 12.93
C LEU A 40 -40.42 -17.84 13.08
N GLY A 41 -41.62 -17.91 13.66
CA GLY A 41 -42.41 -19.14 13.78
C GLY A 41 -42.87 -19.73 12.44
N THR A 42 -42.78 -18.99 11.33
CA THR A 42 -43.04 -19.52 9.98
C THR A 42 -41.82 -20.22 9.37
N LEU A 43 -40.63 -20.00 9.95
CA LEU A 43 -39.39 -20.65 9.54
C LEU A 43 -39.14 -21.86 10.45
N PRO A 44 -38.39 -22.88 9.98
CA PRO A 44 -37.88 -23.90 10.87
C PRO A 44 -37.07 -23.27 12.01
N ARG A 45 -36.94 -24.00 13.11
CA ARG A 45 -36.06 -23.59 14.21
C ARG A 45 -34.66 -23.30 13.65
N GLN A 46 -33.96 -22.35 14.27
CA GLN A 46 -32.60 -21.97 13.83
C GLN A 46 -31.63 -23.16 13.80
N SER A 47 -31.84 -24.17 14.66
CA SER A 47 -31.06 -25.42 14.67
C SER A 47 -31.36 -26.35 13.50
N GLU A 48 -32.44 -26.14 12.75
CA GLU A 48 -32.92 -27.03 11.67
C GLU A 48 -32.99 -26.33 10.32
N ILE A 49 -32.89 -25.00 10.27
CA ILE A 49 -33.04 -24.21 9.04
C ILE A 49 -32.06 -24.65 7.94
N HIS A 50 -30.88 -25.14 8.32
CA HIS A 50 -29.85 -25.64 7.40
C HIS A 50 -30.15 -27.03 6.81
N THR A 51 -31.24 -27.69 7.25
CA THR A 51 -31.65 -29.03 6.80
C THR A 51 -32.77 -29.00 5.76
N ARG A 52 -33.34 -27.81 5.49
CA ARG A 52 -34.45 -27.62 4.55
C ARG A 52 -34.11 -26.55 3.53
N LYS A 53 -34.48 -26.79 2.28
CA LYS A 53 -34.24 -25.85 1.17
C LYS A 53 -35.17 -24.65 1.30
N ILE A 54 -34.63 -23.54 1.80
CA ILE A 54 -35.36 -22.28 1.95
C ILE A 54 -34.61 -21.18 1.20
N ASP A 55 -35.32 -20.50 0.30
CA ASP A 55 -34.84 -19.29 -0.36
C ASP A 55 -35.29 -18.06 0.44
N LEU A 56 -34.41 -17.57 1.31
CA LEU A 56 -34.68 -16.44 2.19
C LEU A 56 -34.89 -15.14 1.42
N ILE A 57 -34.28 -15.01 0.24
CA ILE A 57 -34.46 -13.84 -0.64
C ILE A 57 -35.88 -13.85 -1.23
N SER A 58 -36.32 -14.99 -1.76
CA SER A 58 -37.67 -15.12 -2.33
C SER A 58 -38.79 -14.97 -1.29
N LEU A 59 -38.53 -15.24 -0.01
CA LEU A 59 -39.49 -14.99 1.06
C LEU A 59 -39.76 -13.50 1.34
N ASN A 60 -38.90 -12.60 0.85
CA ASN A 60 -38.99 -11.14 1.00
C ASN A 60 -39.27 -10.69 2.45
N ILE A 61 -38.52 -11.26 3.38
CA ILE A 61 -38.63 -10.98 4.82
C ILE A 61 -38.45 -9.49 5.15
N PRO A 62 -37.53 -8.72 4.53
CA PRO A 62 -37.41 -7.28 4.80
C PRO A 62 -38.72 -6.50 4.62
N ARG A 63 -39.53 -6.85 3.61
CA ARG A 63 -40.81 -6.22 3.34
C ARG A 63 -41.93 -6.76 4.24
N ARG A 64 -41.93 -8.07 4.51
CA ARG A 64 -42.97 -8.74 5.32
C ARG A 64 -42.82 -8.51 6.83
N SER A 65 -41.62 -8.17 7.30
CA SER A 65 -41.35 -7.97 8.73
C SER A 65 -41.95 -6.67 9.28
N GLY A 66 -42.21 -5.67 8.42
CA GLY A 66 -42.68 -4.35 8.84
C GLY A 66 -41.60 -3.48 9.52
N LEU A 67 -40.34 -3.94 9.55
CA LEU A 67 -39.23 -3.22 10.21
C LEU A 67 -38.63 -2.10 9.34
N MET A 68 -38.85 -2.17 8.02
CA MET A 68 -38.36 -1.20 7.04
C MET A 68 -39.54 -0.46 6.41
N THR A 69 -39.39 0.86 6.24
CA THR A 69 -40.32 1.69 5.47
C THR A 69 -40.16 1.44 3.97
N GLU A 70 -41.16 1.83 3.16
CA GLU A 70 -41.05 1.71 1.70
C GLU A 70 -39.84 2.48 1.15
N ARG A 71 -39.50 3.61 1.77
CA ARG A 71 -38.34 4.41 1.38
C ARG A 71 -37.02 3.67 1.65
N GLU A 72 -36.88 3.06 2.81
CA GLU A 72 -35.69 2.26 3.17
C GLU A 72 -35.57 1.01 2.27
N LEU A 73 -36.70 0.37 1.93
CA LEU A 73 -36.74 -0.72 0.95
C LEU A 73 -36.28 -0.21 -0.44
N GLN A 74 -36.82 0.92 -0.90
CA GLN A 74 -36.43 1.52 -2.17
C GLN A 74 -34.92 1.81 -2.24
N ILE A 75 -34.33 2.38 -1.18
CA ILE A 75 -32.90 2.67 -1.09
C ILE A 75 -32.05 1.39 -1.28
N THR A 76 -32.46 0.29 -0.65
CA THR A 76 -31.70 -0.97 -0.67
C THR A 76 -32.02 -1.88 -1.87
N GLU A 77 -33.08 -1.60 -2.63
CA GLU A 77 -33.55 -2.43 -3.75
C GLU A 77 -33.36 -1.77 -5.13
N SER A 78 -33.51 -0.45 -5.23
CA SER A 78 -33.68 0.25 -6.51
C SER A 78 -32.46 1.03 -6.99
N TYR A 79 -31.38 1.09 -6.21
CA TYR A 79 -30.19 1.86 -6.54
C TYR A 79 -28.94 0.99 -6.47
N ASP A 80 -28.07 1.14 -7.48
CA ASP A 80 -26.69 0.66 -7.44
C ASP A 80 -25.78 1.66 -6.71
N VAL A 81 -24.50 1.29 -6.52
CA VAL A 81 -23.55 2.16 -5.81
C VAL A 81 -23.31 3.48 -6.53
N ALA A 82 -23.23 3.48 -7.86
CA ALA A 82 -23.02 4.70 -8.65
C ALA A 82 -24.17 5.70 -8.43
N SER A 83 -25.42 5.23 -8.53
CA SER A 83 -26.62 6.03 -8.33
C SER A 83 -26.78 6.51 -6.88
N LEU A 84 -26.40 5.68 -5.90
CA LEU A 84 -26.36 6.07 -4.48
C LEU A 84 -25.33 7.18 -4.25
N LEU A 85 -24.11 7.05 -4.77
CA LEU A 85 -23.06 8.05 -4.63
C LEU A 85 -23.44 9.38 -5.29
N GLU A 86 -24.00 9.34 -6.50
CA GLU A 86 -24.52 10.53 -7.17
C GLU A 86 -25.65 11.18 -6.35
N GLY A 87 -26.57 10.38 -5.83
CA GLY A 87 -27.68 10.86 -5.01
C GLY A 87 -27.24 11.45 -3.66
N LEU A 88 -26.22 10.86 -3.02
CA LEU A 88 -25.62 11.37 -1.78
C LEU A 88 -24.90 12.69 -2.02
N ALA A 89 -24.09 12.78 -3.08
CA ALA A 89 -23.40 14.01 -3.47
C ALA A 89 -24.40 15.14 -3.80
N ALA A 90 -25.45 14.83 -4.56
CA ALA A 90 -26.50 15.77 -4.93
C ALA A 90 -27.47 16.12 -3.78
N GLY A 91 -27.45 15.38 -2.67
CA GLY A 91 -28.39 15.55 -1.56
C GLY A 91 -29.81 15.04 -1.83
N ARG A 92 -29.99 14.16 -2.81
CA ARG A 92 -31.26 13.42 -3.03
C ARG A 92 -31.55 12.42 -1.90
N PHE A 93 -30.49 11.97 -1.24
CA PHE A 93 -30.52 11.19 -0.01
C PHE A 93 -29.63 11.88 1.02
N THR A 94 -29.90 11.62 2.30
CA THR A 94 -28.91 11.86 3.34
C THR A 94 -28.13 10.58 3.61
N SER A 95 -26.87 10.71 3.99
CA SER A 95 -26.02 9.62 4.46
C SER A 95 -26.68 8.89 5.62
N ALA A 96 -27.33 9.60 6.54
CA ALA A 96 -28.05 9.00 7.66
C ALA A 96 -29.23 8.13 7.19
N GLU A 97 -30.01 8.58 6.21
CA GLU A 97 -31.13 7.84 5.61
C GLU A 97 -30.62 6.55 4.94
N VAL A 98 -29.58 6.66 4.10
CA VAL A 98 -28.99 5.50 3.41
C VAL A 98 -28.39 4.51 4.40
N THR A 99 -27.60 5.00 5.36
CA THR A 99 -26.99 4.16 6.40
C THR A 99 -28.06 3.44 7.23
N LEU A 100 -29.17 4.11 7.57
CA LEU A 100 -30.23 3.50 8.38
C LEU A 100 -30.90 2.34 7.64
N ALA A 101 -31.18 2.52 6.36
CA ALA A 101 -31.78 1.49 5.52
C ALA A 101 -30.91 0.23 5.46
N PHE A 102 -29.60 0.39 5.24
CA PHE A 102 -28.66 -0.73 5.21
C PHE A 102 -28.42 -1.36 6.60
N CYS A 103 -28.36 -0.57 7.68
CA CYS A 103 -28.26 -1.08 9.06
C CYS A 103 -29.46 -2.01 9.40
N LYS A 104 -30.69 -1.57 9.10
CA LYS A 104 -31.90 -2.37 9.33
C LYS A 104 -31.89 -3.66 8.52
N ARG A 105 -31.56 -3.59 7.23
CA ARG A 105 -31.52 -4.78 6.38
C ARG A 105 -30.41 -5.75 6.79
N ALA A 106 -29.25 -5.25 7.23
CA ALA A 106 -28.18 -6.07 7.79
C ALA A 106 -28.58 -6.75 9.11
N ALA A 107 -29.31 -6.06 9.99
CA ALA A 107 -29.85 -6.66 11.22
C ALA A 107 -30.85 -7.79 10.93
N ILE A 108 -31.70 -7.62 9.91
CA ILE A 108 -32.60 -8.68 9.42
C ILE A 108 -31.79 -9.84 8.84
N ALA A 109 -30.82 -9.56 7.98
CA ALA A 109 -29.95 -10.57 7.38
C ALA A 109 -29.21 -11.38 8.46
N GLN A 110 -28.71 -10.72 9.51
CA GLN A 110 -28.00 -11.38 10.60
C GLN A 110 -28.88 -12.41 11.31
N GLN A 111 -30.13 -12.05 11.62
CA GLN A 111 -31.07 -12.95 12.30
C GLN A 111 -31.44 -14.17 11.45
N LEU A 112 -31.39 -14.04 10.12
CA LEU A 112 -31.76 -15.11 9.20
C LEU A 112 -30.58 -15.98 8.73
N THR A 113 -29.39 -15.39 8.61
CA THR A 113 -28.23 -16.01 7.93
C THR A 113 -26.98 -16.10 8.78
N ASN A 114 -26.92 -15.41 9.92
CA ASN A 114 -25.76 -15.37 10.80
C ASN A 114 -24.48 -14.85 10.10
N CYS A 115 -24.64 -13.83 9.25
CA CYS A 115 -23.58 -13.28 8.40
C CYS A 115 -22.66 -12.25 9.05
N LEU A 116 -22.91 -11.79 10.29
CA LEU A 116 -22.20 -10.70 10.97
C LEU A 116 -21.42 -11.17 12.21
N THR A 117 -20.25 -10.57 12.46
CA THR A 117 -19.45 -10.73 13.69
C THR A 117 -19.54 -9.53 14.62
N GLU A 118 -19.64 -8.34 14.05
CA GLU A 118 -19.69 -7.06 14.77
C GLU A 118 -20.71 -6.14 14.11
N THR A 119 -21.48 -5.43 14.94
CA THR A 119 -22.41 -4.39 14.50
C THR A 119 -22.15 -3.12 15.28
N PHE A 120 -21.92 -2.01 14.59
CA PHE A 120 -21.63 -0.70 15.20
C PHE A 120 -22.53 0.36 14.58
N PHE A 121 -23.83 0.05 14.54
CA PHE A 121 -24.87 0.85 13.88
C PHE A 121 -24.96 2.28 14.41
N GLU A 122 -24.82 2.48 15.73
CA GLU A 122 -24.86 3.82 16.34
C GLU A 122 -23.68 4.68 15.86
N LYS A 123 -22.45 4.14 15.91
CA LYS A 123 -21.24 4.81 15.40
C LYS A 123 -21.37 5.13 13.91
N ALA A 124 -21.97 4.23 13.14
CA ALA A 124 -22.25 4.45 11.72
C ALA A 124 -23.23 5.62 11.50
N GLN A 125 -24.32 5.68 12.26
CA GLN A 125 -25.28 6.79 12.19
C GLN A 125 -24.67 8.14 12.56
N LEU A 126 -23.84 8.20 13.60
CA LEU A 126 -23.12 9.42 13.97
C LEU A 126 -22.16 9.88 12.86
N ARG A 127 -21.41 8.94 12.25
CA ARG A 127 -20.56 9.23 11.09
C ARG A 127 -21.36 9.74 9.90
N ALA A 128 -22.50 9.13 9.62
CA ALA A 128 -23.38 9.52 8.53
C ALA A 128 -23.93 10.94 8.73
N GLN A 129 -24.40 11.27 9.94
CA GLN A 129 -24.83 12.63 10.29
C GLN A 129 -23.72 13.67 10.15
N PHE A 130 -22.49 13.33 10.56
CA PHE A 130 -21.33 14.19 10.32
C PHE A 130 -21.11 14.46 8.83
N LEU A 131 -21.25 13.45 7.97
CA LEU A 131 -21.08 13.59 6.52
C LEU A 131 -22.20 14.45 5.93
N ASP A 132 -23.43 14.30 6.41
CA ASP A 132 -24.56 15.15 5.99
C ASP A 132 -24.34 16.63 6.32
N ASN A 133 -23.79 16.92 7.52
CA ASN A 133 -23.43 18.28 7.90
C ASN A 133 -22.32 18.84 7.00
N LEU A 134 -21.29 18.04 6.71
CA LEU A 134 -20.21 18.44 5.81
C LEU A 134 -20.74 18.78 4.41
N ARG A 135 -21.68 17.96 3.90
CA ARG A 135 -22.37 18.21 2.61
C ARG A 135 -23.21 19.47 2.64
N ALA A 136 -23.93 19.72 3.75
CA ALA A 136 -24.72 20.94 3.94
C ALA A 136 -23.83 22.20 3.89
N ASP A 137 -22.58 22.09 4.35
CA ASP A 137 -21.55 23.14 4.24
C ASP A 137 -20.90 23.22 2.84
N GLY A 138 -21.43 22.48 1.85
CA GLY A 138 -20.93 22.48 0.46
C GLY A 138 -19.68 21.63 0.23
N LYS A 139 -19.32 20.74 1.16
CA LYS A 139 -18.10 19.91 1.09
C LYS A 139 -18.44 18.43 1.06
N LEU A 140 -17.74 17.66 0.21
CA LEU A 140 -17.77 16.21 0.25
C LEU A 140 -16.50 15.68 0.91
N ALA A 141 -16.63 14.60 1.67
CA ALA A 141 -15.50 13.94 2.34
C ALA A 141 -14.60 13.17 1.36
N GLY A 142 -15.11 12.83 0.17
CA GLY A 142 -14.39 12.08 -0.84
C GLY A 142 -15.34 11.34 -1.80
N PRO A 143 -14.81 10.49 -2.68
CA PRO A 143 -15.60 9.79 -3.70
C PRO A 143 -16.56 8.74 -3.15
N LEU A 144 -16.40 8.32 -1.89
CA LEU A 144 -17.30 7.38 -1.21
C LEU A 144 -18.20 8.06 -0.17
N HIS A 145 -18.37 9.38 -0.26
CA HIS A 145 -19.11 10.17 0.72
C HIS A 145 -20.49 9.58 1.04
N GLY A 146 -20.68 9.18 2.30
CA GLY A 146 -21.94 8.70 2.84
C GLY A 146 -22.28 7.23 2.53
N LEU A 147 -21.45 6.52 1.76
CA LEU A 147 -21.75 5.16 1.32
C LEU A 147 -21.50 4.12 2.44
N PRO A 148 -22.50 3.29 2.81
CA PRO A 148 -22.30 2.18 3.74
C PRO A 148 -21.48 1.04 3.11
N ILE A 149 -20.44 0.57 3.80
CA ILE A 149 -19.58 -0.54 3.33
C ILE A 149 -19.39 -1.58 4.44
N SER A 150 -19.56 -2.87 4.11
CA SER A 150 -19.30 -4.01 5.00
C SER A 150 -17.87 -4.53 4.85
N LEU A 151 -17.32 -5.06 5.95
CA LEU A 151 -15.94 -5.55 6.01
C LEU A 151 -15.87 -6.98 6.55
N LYS A 152 -15.03 -7.83 5.93
CA LYS A 152 -14.68 -9.13 6.50
C LYS A 152 -14.11 -8.99 7.92
N ASP A 153 -14.32 -9.98 8.79
CA ASP A 153 -13.83 -9.93 10.18
C ASP A 153 -12.30 -9.73 10.34
N THR A 154 -11.51 -9.95 9.29
CA THR A 154 -10.05 -9.75 9.28
C THR A 154 -9.62 -8.30 9.45
N TYR A 155 -10.49 -7.36 9.04
CA TYR A 155 -10.23 -5.94 9.18
C TYR A 155 -10.35 -5.52 10.64
N GLN A 156 -9.31 -4.84 11.13
CA GLN A 156 -9.30 -4.16 12.41
C GLN A 156 -10.06 -2.85 12.26
N VAL A 157 -11.11 -2.69 13.07
CA VAL A 157 -11.84 -1.44 13.25
C VAL A 157 -11.74 -1.09 14.72
N GLU A 158 -11.22 0.09 15.03
CA GLU A 158 -10.97 0.54 16.39
C GLU A 158 -12.21 0.34 17.29
N GLY A 159 -12.00 -0.37 18.40
CA GLY A 159 -13.03 -0.71 19.38
C GLY A 159 -13.78 -2.03 19.12
N THR A 160 -13.49 -2.75 18.03
CA THR A 160 -14.14 -4.04 17.69
C THR A 160 -13.14 -5.20 17.71
N HIS A 161 -13.59 -6.46 17.86
CA HIS A 161 -12.69 -7.61 17.75
C HIS A 161 -12.45 -7.98 16.29
N ALA A 162 -11.22 -8.29 15.89
CA ALA A 162 -10.92 -9.01 14.66
C ALA A 162 -10.60 -10.48 14.99
N SER A 163 -11.67 -11.24 15.22
CA SER A 163 -11.57 -12.60 15.79
C SER A 163 -11.04 -13.64 14.81
N ILE A 164 -11.25 -13.42 13.50
CA ILE A 164 -10.98 -14.37 12.42
C ILE A 164 -11.59 -15.77 12.64
N GLY A 165 -12.68 -15.84 13.43
CA GLY A 165 -13.31 -17.11 13.81
C GLY A 165 -12.47 -17.95 14.79
N ALA A 166 -11.51 -17.34 15.51
CA ALA A 166 -10.61 -18.01 16.46
C ALA A 166 -10.86 -17.49 17.89
N VAL A 167 -11.18 -18.37 18.83
CA VAL A 167 -11.53 -17.98 20.22
C VAL A 167 -10.34 -17.33 20.93
N SER A 168 -9.11 -17.69 20.55
CA SER A 168 -7.88 -17.07 21.04
C SER A 168 -7.84 -15.55 20.80
N ASN A 169 -8.52 -15.04 19.77
CA ASN A 169 -8.55 -13.61 19.43
C ASN A 169 -9.68 -12.82 20.12
N LEU A 170 -10.52 -13.44 20.96
CA LEU A 170 -11.54 -12.73 21.74
C LEU A 170 -10.97 -12.03 23.00
N GLY A 171 -9.65 -12.00 23.18
CA GLY A 171 -9.02 -11.44 24.39
C GLY A 171 -8.85 -9.93 24.39
N SER A 172 -8.86 -9.28 23.21
CA SER A 172 -8.69 -7.83 23.08
C SER A 172 -9.34 -7.30 21.81
N THR A 173 -9.93 -6.11 21.91
CA THR A 173 -10.41 -5.35 20.76
C THR A 173 -9.27 -4.64 20.02
N SER A 174 -9.51 -4.31 18.76
CA SER A 174 -8.58 -3.58 17.90
C SER A 174 -8.35 -2.18 18.45
N LYS A 175 -7.07 -1.78 18.58
CA LYS A 175 -6.66 -0.46 19.08
C LYS A 175 -6.53 0.59 17.98
N GLU A 176 -6.40 0.15 16.74
CA GLU A 176 -6.29 1.00 15.57
C GLU A 176 -7.00 0.35 14.37
N ASN A 177 -7.20 1.13 13.33
CA ASN A 177 -7.83 0.67 12.10
C ASN A 177 -6.81 -0.04 11.19
N SER A 178 -7.26 -1.05 10.44
CA SER A 178 -6.47 -1.56 9.31
C SER A 178 -6.30 -0.47 8.25
N THR A 179 -5.27 -0.59 7.42
CA THR A 179 -4.97 0.48 6.48
C THR A 179 -6.10 0.75 5.47
N LEU A 180 -6.73 -0.30 4.93
CA LEU A 180 -7.87 -0.12 4.04
C LEU A 180 -9.08 0.51 4.75
N VAL A 181 -9.25 0.28 6.06
CA VAL A 181 -10.31 0.89 6.87
C VAL A 181 -10.10 2.41 6.96
N GLU A 182 -8.87 2.85 7.23
CA GLU A 182 -8.53 4.28 7.24
C GLU A 182 -8.76 4.93 5.88
N MET A 183 -8.37 4.26 4.79
CA MET A 183 -8.61 4.74 3.44
C MET A 183 -10.11 4.90 3.16
N LEU A 184 -10.93 3.89 3.46
CA LEU A 184 -12.38 3.94 3.24
C LEU A 184 -13.02 5.09 4.01
N LEU A 185 -12.67 5.25 5.30
CA LEU A 185 -13.16 6.35 6.12
C LEU A 185 -12.72 7.72 5.58
N GLY A 186 -11.45 7.82 5.15
CA GLY A 186 -10.88 9.03 4.54
C GLY A 186 -11.52 9.40 3.20
N LEU A 187 -11.97 8.41 2.43
CA LEU A 187 -12.72 8.61 1.18
C LEU A 187 -14.21 8.93 1.41
N GLY A 188 -14.65 8.97 2.67
CA GLY A 188 -16.00 9.37 3.06
C GLY A 188 -16.98 8.22 3.30
N ALA A 189 -16.54 6.97 3.31
CA ALA A 189 -17.41 5.83 3.56
C ALA A 189 -17.92 5.77 5.01
N VAL A 190 -19.04 5.06 5.19
CA VAL A 190 -19.65 4.73 6.48
C VAL A 190 -19.50 3.24 6.73
N LEU A 191 -18.66 2.86 7.70
CA LEU A 191 -18.51 1.47 8.11
C LEU A 191 -19.52 1.19 9.22
N TYR A 192 -20.23 0.05 9.14
CA TYR A 192 -21.35 -0.24 10.04
C TYR A 192 -21.40 -1.67 10.59
N VAL A 193 -20.77 -2.63 9.90
CA VAL A 193 -20.72 -4.04 10.30
C VAL A 193 -19.40 -4.69 9.92
N LYS A 194 -19.06 -5.78 10.62
CA LYS A 194 -18.13 -6.79 10.13
C LYS A 194 -18.81 -8.14 9.92
N THR A 195 -18.31 -8.92 8.97
CA THR A 195 -18.97 -10.14 8.49
C THR A 195 -18.25 -11.43 8.87
N ASN A 196 -19.04 -12.47 9.09
CA ASN A 196 -18.64 -13.78 9.60
C ASN A 196 -17.78 -14.57 8.60
N VAL A 197 -16.88 -15.40 9.14
CA VAL A 197 -15.78 -16.05 8.43
C VAL A 197 -15.65 -17.52 8.81
N SER A 198 -14.84 -18.29 8.09
CA SER A 198 -14.45 -19.63 8.50
C SER A 198 -13.53 -19.61 9.72
N GLN A 199 -13.52 -20.68 10.52
CA GLN A 199 -12.57 -20.86 11.61
C GLN A 199 -11.13 -20.64 11.11
N VAL A 200 -10.40 -19.72 11.76
CA VAL A 200 -9.04 -19.30 11.43
C VAL A 200 -8.80 -18.96 9.94
N LEU A 201 -9.84 -18.61 9.19
CA LEU A 201 -9.82 -18.33 7.74
C LEU A 201 -9.36 -19.48 6.82
N MET A 202 -9.08 -20.67 7.35
CA MET A 202 -8.53 -21.81 6.60
C MET A 202 -9.59 -22.77 6.04
N GLY A 203 -10.89 -22.43 6.19
CA GLY A 203 -12.00 -23.17 5.63
C GLY A 203 -12.52 -22.57 4.32
N VAL A 204 -13.07 -23.43 3.46
CA VAL A 204 -13.82 -23.04 2.24
C VAL A 204 -15.31 -22.77 2.51
N GLU A 205 -15.75 -22.99 3.74
CA GLU A 205 -17.10 -22.70 4.24
C GLU A 205 -17.00 -21.82 5.49
N SER A 206 -17.90 -20.85 5.62
CA SER A 206 -17.89 -19.91 6.75
C SER A 206 -18.64 -20.48 7.95
N ASP A 207 -17.91 -21.27 8.73
CA ASP A 207 -18.35 -21.87 9.99
C ASP A 207 -17.21 -21.78 11.02
N ASN A 208 -17.55 -21.44 12.26
CA ASN A 208 -16.60 -21.31 13.37
C ASN A 208 -17.33 -21.46 14.72
N ASN A 209 -16.60 -21.78 15.78
CA ASN A 209 -17.22 -21.99 17.10
C ASN A 209 -17.74 -20.71 17.75
N ILE A 210 -17.26 -19.53 17.36
CA ILE A 210 -17.67 -18.25 17.97
C ILE A 210 -19.07 -17.86 17.52
N PHE A 211 -19.28 -17.74 16.22
CA PHE A 211 -20.52 -17.22 15.64
C PHE A 211 -21.39 -18.34 15.10
N GLY A 212 -20.81 -19.48 14.74
CA GLY A 212 -21.49 -20.56 14.03
C GLY A 212 -21.53 -20.33 12.52
N ARG A 213 -22.31 -21.18 11.86
CA ARG A 213 -22.41 -21.26 10.41
C ARG A 213 -23.14 -20.08 9.79
N VAL A 214 -22.60 -19.57 8.67
CA VAL A 214 -23.31 -18.66 7.77
C VAL A 214 -24.18 -19.46 6.81
N LEU A 215 -25.44 -19.07 6.66
CA LEU A 215 -26.37 -19.72 5.74
C LEU A 215 -26.41 -19.00 4.39
N ASN A 216 -26.50 -19.76 3.31
CA ASN A 216 -26.70 -19.20 1.98
C ASN A 216 -28.13 -18.65 1.85
N PRO A 217 -28.31 -17.37 1.51
CA PRO A 217 -29.64 -16.75 1.48
C PRO A 217 -30.53 -17.24 0.34
N ARG A 218 -29.98 -17.89 -0.70
CA ARG A 218 -30.75 -18.48 -1.82
C ARG A 218 -31.22 -19.90 -1.52
N ASN A 219 -30.49 -20.62 -0.67
CA ASN A 219 -30.82 -21.99 -0.27
C ASN A 219 -30.09 -22.34 1.03
N THR A 220 -30.80 -22.37 2.14
CA THR A 220 -30.22 -22.62 3.47
C THR A 220 -29.60 -24.01 3.65
N MET A 221 -29.86 -24.98 2.76
CA MET A 221 -29.16 -26.29 2.77
C MET A 221 -27.75 -26.23 2.17
N LEU A 222 -27.44 -25.16 1.45
CA LEU A 222 -26.15 -25.02 0.77
C LEU A 222 -25.27 -24.04 1.54
N THR A 223 -23.96 -24.23 1.39
CA THR A 223 -22.98 -23.34 1.98
C THR A 223 -23.01 -21.95 1.35
N ALA A 224 -22.74 -20.92 2.17
CA ALA A 224 -22.49 -19.57 1.69
C ALA A 224 -21.07 -19.41 1.11
N GLY A 225 -20.23 -20.45 1.18
CA GLY A 225 -18.82 -20.39 0.81
C GLY A 225 -17.95 -19.72 1.87
N GLY A 226 -16.66 -19.59 1.59
CA GLY A 226 -15.70 -19.10 2.56
C GLY A 226 -14.32 -18.78 1.99
N SER A 227 -13.48 -18.07 2.73
CA SER A 227 -13.71 -17.63 4.13
C SER A 227 -14.48 -16.32 4.29
N SER A 228 -14.91 -15.63 3.21
CA SER A 228 -15.76 -14.42 3.30
C SER A 228 -17.26 -14.70 3.08
N GLY A 229 -17.79 -15.80 3.63
CA GLY A 229 -19.19 -16.20 3.43
C GLY A 229 -20.18 -15.21 4.01
N GLY A 230 -19.83 -14.51 5.09
CA GLY A 230 -20.63 -13.43 5.64
C GLY A 230 -20.84 -12.27 4.65
N GLU A 231 -19.79 -11.82 3.97
CA GLU A 231 -19.91 -10.83 2.88
C GLU A 231 -20.81 -11.35 1.75
N GLY A 232 -20.57 -12.59 1.29
CA GLY A 232 -21.39 -13.19 0.22
C GLY A 232 -22.87 -13.21 0.56
N ALA A 233 -23.21 -13.67 1.77
CA ALA A 233 -24.60 -13.73 2.23
C ALA A 233 -25.21 -12.33 2.44
N LEU A 234 -24.48 -11.41 3.06
CA LEU A 234 -24.98 -10.06 3.35
C LEU A 234 -25.22 -9.25 2.07
N VAL A 235 -24.28 -9.29 1.12
CA VAL A 235 -24.40 -8.59 -0.17
C VAL A 235 -25.52 -9.20 -1.01
N ALA A 236 -25.62 -10.54 -1.08
CA ALA A 236 -26.72 -11.20 -1.79
C ALA A 236 -28.10 -10.87 -1.20
N PHE A 237 -28.17 -10.69 0.13
CA PHE A 237 -29.38 -10.26 0.82
C PHE A 237 -29.61 -8.73 0.74
N ARG A 238 -28.77 -8.00 0.01
CA ARG A 238 -28.79 -6.52 -0.13
C ARG A 238 -28.69 -5.79 1.22
N GLY A 239 -28.13 -6.46 2.23
CA GLY A 239 -27.84 -5.85 3.52
C GLY A 239 -26.59 -4.97 3.49
N SER A 240 -25.81 -5.05 2.41
CA SER A 240 -24.70 -4.18 2.06
C SER A 240 -24.73 -3.90 0.55
N PRO A 241 -24.48 -2.66 0.10
CA PRO A 241 -24.34 -2.38 -1.33
C PRO A 241 -22.98 -2.84 -1.88
N LEU A 242 -21.97 -2.90 -1.01
CA LEU A 242 -20.59 -3.25 -1.34
C LEU A 242 -19.88 -3.81 -0.10
N GLY A 243 -19.34 -5.01 -0.26
CA GLY A 243 -18.53 -5.69 0.74
C GLY A 243 -17.06 -5.76 0.38
N VAL A 244 -16.19 -5.79 1.38
CA VAL A 244 -14.74 -5.99 1.18
C VAL A 244 -14.29 -7.30 1.81
N GLY A 245 -13.87 -8.24 0.96
CA GLY A 245 -13.33 -9.54 1.35
C GLY A 245 -11.81 -9.61 1.28
N THR A 246 -11.27 -10.81 1.52
CA THR A 246 -9.87 -11.17 1.27
C THR A 246 -9.81 -12.55 0.64
N ASP A 247 -8.81 -12.81 -0.20
CA ASP A 247 -8.70 -14.01 -1.02
C ASP A 247 -7.26 -14.51 -1.09
N LEU A 248 -7.03 -15.67 -0.44
CA LEU A 248 -5.76 -16.41 -0.46
C LEU A 248 -5.84 -17.68 -1.31
N ALA A 249 -7.04 -18.27 -1.44
CA ALA A 249 -7.28 -19.48 -2.22
C ALA A 249 -8.68 -19.50 -2.87
N GLY A 250 -9.33 -18.34 -3.02
CA GLY A 250 -10.70 -18.21 -3.51
C GLY A 250 -11.67 -17.49 -2.57
N SER A 251 -11.21 -16.98 -1.43
CA SER A 251 -12.11 -16.53 -0.36
C SER A 251 -12.97 -15.27 -0.66
N ILE A 252 -12.75 -14.58 -1.78
CA ILE A 252 -13.72 -13.60 -2.34
C ILE A 252 -14.64 -14.29 -3.35
N ARG A 253 -14.05 -15.11 -4.21
CA ARG A 253 -14.67 -15.75 -5.38
C ARG A 253 -15.64 -16.87 -5.02
N ILE A 254 -15.32 -17.68 -4.00
CA ILE A 254 -16.15 -18.79 -3.51
C ILE A 254 -17.44 -18.28 -2.85
N PRO A 255 -17.41 -17.30 -1.93
CA PRO A 255 -18.66 -16.71 -1.46
C PRO A 255 -19.51 -16.10 -2.57
N SER A 256 -18.85 -15.48 -3.55
CA SER A 256 -19.54 -14.84 -4.68
C SER A 256 -20.24 -15.85 -5.59
N LEU A 257 -19.56 -16.94 -5.95
CA LEU A 257 -20.19 -18.01 -6.75
C LEU A 257 -21.30 -18.73 -5.97
N CYS A 258 -21.15 -18.92 -4.66
CA CYS A 258 -22.13 -19.63 -3.86
C CYS A 258 -23.41 -18.79 -3.65
N CYS A 259 -23.26 -17.50 -3.37
CA CYS A 259 -24.38 -16.62 -3.05
C CYS A 259 -24.98 -15.92 -4.30
N GLY A 260 -24.32 -16.03 -5.45
CA GLY A 260 -24.77 -15.43 -6.71
C GLY A 260 -24.50 -13.93 -6.79
N THR A 261 -23.34 -13.49 -6.29
CA THR A 261 -22.86 -12.11 -6.36
C THR A 261 -21.61 -12.01 -7.25
N TYR A 262 -21.22 -10.78 -7.59
CA TYR A 262 -19.96 -10.50 -8.28
C TYR A 262 -18.84 -10.41 -7.24
N GLY A 263 -17.68 -10.96 -7.57
CA GLY A 263 -16.51 -10.91 -6.70
C GLY A 263 -15.23 -10.76 -7.49
N PHE A 264 -14.35 -9.86 -7.05
CA PHE A 264 -13.08 -9.63 -7.72
C PHE A 264 -11.90 -9.80 -6.77
N LYS A 265 -11.00 -10.72 -7.14
CA LYS A 265 -9.68 -10.81 -6.55
C LYS A 265 -8.71 -10.03 -7.45
N PRO A 266 -8.19 -8.86 -7.03
CA PRO A 266 -7.13 -8.20 -7.78
C PRO A 266 -5.80 -8.96 -7.69
N SER A 267 -4.80 -8.48 -8.42
CA SER A 267 -3.42 -8.89 -8.22
C SER A 267 -3.01 -8.53 -6.79
N SER A 268 -2.21 -9.39 -6.16
CA SER A 268 -1.69 -9.12 -4.82
C SER A 268 -0.93 -7.78 -4.81
N SER A 269 -0.94 -7.09 -3.66
CA SER A 269 -0.31 -5.78 -3.49
C SER A 269 -0.88 -4.63 -4.36
N ARG A 270 -2.07 -4.77 -4.99
CA ARG A 270 -2.80 -3.64 -5.60
C ARG A 270 -3.62 -2.84 -4.60
N ILE A 271 -4.20 -3.52 -3.62
CA ILE A 271 -5.06 -2.95 -2.57
C ILE A 271 -4.34 -3.09 -1.23
N ALA A 272 -4.46 -2.07 -0.37
CA ALA A 272 -3.86 -2.07 0.95
C ALA A 272 -4.33 -3.27 1.80
N TYR A 273 -3.37 -3.93 2.46
CA TYR A 273 -3.56 -5.13 3.26
C TYR A 273 -3.02 -4.98 4.70
N GLY A 274 -2.22 -3.96 4.95
CA GLY A 274 -1.54 -3.69 6.21
C GLY A 274 -2.48 -3.60 7.42
N ARG A 275 -1.97 -4.03 8.57
CA ARG A 275 -2.66 -4.07 9.87
C ARG A 275 -3.97 -4.88 9.87
N GLN A 276 -4.12 -5.89 9.01
CA GLN A 276 -5.17 -6.90 9.13
C GLN A 276 -4.70 -8.09 9.98
N ILE A 277 -5.63 -8.77 10.65
CA ILE A 277 -5.32 -10.01 11.35
C ILE A 277 -5.19 -11.16 10.34
N MET A 278 -4.08 -11.88 10.42
CA MET A 278 -3.76 -13.03 9.58
C MET A 278 -3.63 -14.30 10.41
N PRO A 279 -3.97 -15.48 9.86
CA PRO A 279 -3.85 -16.75 10.57
C PRO A 279 -2.44 -17.36 10.45
N PHE A 280 -1.44 -16.55 10.08
CA PHE A 280 -0.06 -16.98 9.86
C PHE A 280 0.89 -16.26 10.82
N ALA A 281 2.03 -16.88 11.10
CA ALA A 281 3.10 -16.23 11.84
C ALA A 281 3.57 -14.96 11.11
N GLU A 282 3.89 -13.91 11.87
CA GLU A 282 4.41 -12.67 11.29
C GLU A 282 5.65 -12.93 10.42
N GLY A 283 5.64 -12.39 9.20
CA GLY A 283 6.71 -12.57 8.22
C GLY A 283 6.58 -13.83 7.34
N ILE A 284 5.63 -14.74 7.62
CA ILE A 284 5.35 -15.91 6.79
C ILE A 284 4.13 -15.63 5.90
N LEU A 285 4.39 -15.44 4.60
CA LEU A 285 3.36 -15.26 3.58
C LEU A 285 3.63 -16.20 2.39
N PRO A 286 3.30 -17.50 2.52
CA PRO A 286 3.64 -18.48 1.49
C PRO A 286 2.91 -18.21 0.17
N ILE A 287 1.67 -17.72 0.26
CA ILE A 287 0.89 -17.12 -0.82
C ILE A 287 0.43 -15.74 -0.32
N VAL A 288 0.64 -14.69 -1.11
CA VAL A 288 0.25 -13.33 -0.73
C VAL A 288 -1.27 -13.18 -0.95
N PRO A 289 -2.06 -12.90 0.10
CA PRO A 289 -3.50 -12.68 -0.05
C PRO A 289 -3.78 -11.34 -0.74
N SER A 290 -4.99 -11.21 -1.29
CA SER A 290 -5.47 -9.93 -1.82
C SER A 290 -6.77 -9.52 -1.15
N ALA A 291 -6.92 -8.22 -0.87
CA ALA A 291 -8.20 -7.60 -0.55
C ALA A 291 -8.95 -7.25 -1.84
N GLY A 292 -10.28 -7.31 -1.84
CA GLY A 292 -11.08 -7.02 -3.02
C GLY A 292 -12.59 -6.98 -2.77
N PRO A 293 -13.37 -6.45 -3.72
CA PRO A 293 -14.80 -6.19 -3.53
C PRO A 293 -15.69 -7.42 -3.83
N ILE A 294 -16.84 -7.44 -3.15
CA ILE A 294 -18.01 -8.28 -3.44
C ILE A 294 -19.22 -7.35 -3.59
N ALA A 295 -19.96 -7.46 -4.69
CA ALA A 295 -21.08 -6.57 -5.02
C ALA A 295 -22.17 -7.29 -5.84
N ASN A 296 -23.29 -6.61 -6.12
CA ASN A 296 -24.39 -7.17 -6.90
C ASN A 296 -24.34 -6.81 -8.39
N ASP A 297 -23.32 -6.07 -8.83
CA ASP A 297 -23.14 -5.64 -10.21
C ASP A 297 -21.64 -5.37 -10.51
N MET A 298 -21.29 -5.41 -11.80
CA MET A 298 -19.93 -5.21 -12.29
C MET A 298 -19.43 -3.77 -12.12
N GLU A 299 -20.32 -2.78 -12.25
CA GLU A 299 -19.98 -1.36 -12.18
C GLU A 299 -19.48 -0.99 -10.78
N THR A 300 -20.10 -1.53 -9.74
CA THR A 300 -19.68 -1.37 -8.34
C THR A 300 -18.28 -1.96 -8.10
N ILE A 301 -17.99 -3.14 -8.66
CA ILE A 301 -16.66 -3.77 -8.59
C ILE A 301 -15.60 -2.84 -9.20
N GLN A 302 -15.87 -2.30 -10.39
CA GLN A 302 -14.96 -1.37 -11.08
C GLN A 302 -14.80 -0.05 -10.33
N THR A 303 -15.90 0.52 -9.84
CA THR A 303 -15.93 1.77 -9.07
C THR A 303 -15.09 1.64 -7.82
N PHE A 304 -15.23 0.55 -7.05
CA PHE A 304 -14.41 0.30 -5.87
C PHE A 304 -12.93 0.22 -6.23
N MET A 305 -12.57 -0.63 -7.20
CA MET A 305 -11.17 -0.86 -7.58
C MET A 305 -10.49 0.43 -8.05
N LYS A 306 -11.15 1.19 -8.93
CA LYS A 306 -10.65 2.48 -9.41
C LYS A 306 -10.52 3.49 -8.27
N THR A 307 -11.55 3.62 -7.43
CA THR A 307 -11.57 4.59 -6.32
C THR A 307 -10.45 4.34 -5.32
N ILE A 308 -10.22 3.08 -4.93
CA ILE A 308 -9.14 2.74 -4.00
C ILE A 308 -7.77 2.98 -4.61
N ILE A 309 -7.55 2.60 -5.88
CA ILE A 309 -6.26 2.77 -6.55
C ILE A 309 -5.95 4.25 -6.81
N ASP A 310 -6.95 5.06 -7.20
CA ASP A 310 -6.80 6.51 -7.40
C ASP A 310 -6.48 7.24 -6.09
N ALA A 311 -6.89 6.68 -4.95
CA ALA A 311 -6.50 7.15 -3.61
C ALA A 311 -5.03 6.85 -3.24
N ARG A 312 -4.25 6.26 -4.15
CA ARG A 312 -2.82 5.98 -4.02
C ARG A 312 -2.48 5.18 -2.75
N PRO A 313 -2.93 3.91 -2.66
CA PRO A 313 -2.85 3.08 -1.45
C PRO A 313 -1.42 2.90 -0.90
N PHE A 314 -0.40 2.98 -1.75
CA PHE A 314 1.01 2.94 -1.34
C PHE A 314 1.40 4.00 -0.30
N ARG A 315 0.67 5.13 -0.24
CA ARG A 315 0.91 6.20 0.73
C ARG A 315 0.50 5.80 2.15
N TYR A 316 -0.36 4.79 2.28
CA TYR A 316 -0.86 4.30 3.56
C TYR A 316 -0.20 2.97 3.95
N ASP A 317 0.27 2.19 2.97
CA ASP A 317 0.67 0.81 3.16
C ASP A 317 1.89 0.43 2.31
N ALA A 318 2.99 0.07 2.99
CA ALA A 318 4.24 -0.34 2.35
C ALA A 318 4.15 -1.70 1.61
N THR A 319 3.08 -2.47 1.82
CA THR A 319 2.85 -3.75 1.11
C THR A 319 2.28 -3.54 -0.29
N VAL A 320 1.93 -2.31 -0.66
CA VAL A 320 1.28 -1.96 -1.92
C VAL A 320 2.30 -1.49 -2.94
N VAL A 321 2.15 -1.95 -4.19
CA VAL A 321 2.92 -1.43 -5.32
C VAL A 321 2.22 -0.19 -5.87
N ASP A 322 2.95 0.91 -6.03
CA ASP A 322 2.44 2.17 -6.57
C ASP A 322 2.20 2.09 -8.09
N VAL A 323 1.14 1.39 -8.48
CA VAL A 323 0.66 1.30 -9.86
C VAL A 323 -0.69 2.02 -9.97
N PRO A 324 -0.76 3.14 -10.71
CA PRO A 324 -2.00 3.89 -10.86
C PRO A 324 -3.02 3.11 -11.70
N TRP A 325 -4.30 3.46 -11.57
CA TRP A 325 -5.35 2.91 -12.43
C TRP A 325 -5.10 3.34 -13.87
N ARG A 326 -4.98 2.36 -14.78
CA ARG A 326 -4.75 2.64 -16.20
C ARG A 326 -6.06 2.78 -16.95
N SER A 327 -6.14 3.79 -17.80
CA SER A 327 -7.16 3.81 -18.85
C SER A 327 -6.80 2.74 -19.88
N VAL A 328 -7.61 1.69 -19.92
CA VAL A 328 -7.53 0.64 -20.95
C VAL A 328 -8.58 0.92 -22.01
N GLY A 329 -8.26 0.65 -23.29
CA GLY A 329 -9.17 0.95 -24.39
C GLY A 329 -10.47 0.14 -24.33
N ASP A 330 -11.47 0.55 -25.11
CA ASP A 330 -12.78 -0.13 -25.17
C ASP A 330 -12.65 -1.54 -25.79
N PHE A 331 -12.75 -2.57 -24.95
CA PHE A 331 -12.67 -3.98 -25.36
C PHE A 331 -13.93 -4.46 -26.09
N SER A 332 -15.08 -3.78 -25.97
CA SER A 332 -16.32 -4.16 -26.68
C SER A 332 -16.21 -3.98 -28.20
N ARG A 333 -15.27 -3.15 -28.65
CA ARG A 333 -15.01 -2.87 -30.07
C ARG A 333 -13.87 -3.70 -30.66
N ARG A 334 -13.26 -4.58 -29.87
CA ARG A 334 -12.11 -5.39 -30.28
C ARG A 334 -12.54 -6.82 -30.59
N ASN A 335 -11.81 -7.47 -31.49
CA ASN A 335 -11.97 -8.91 -31.68
C ASN A 335 -11.17 -9.66 -30.61
N LEU A 336 -11.82 -9.94 -29.47
CA LEU A 336 -11.19 -10.56 -28.31
C LEU A 336 -10.76 -12.01 -28.55
N ARG A 337 -9.59 -12.36 -28.02
CA ARG A 337 -9.04 -13.72 -27.99
C ARG A 337 -9.09 -14.25 -26.57
N LEU A 338 -10.14 -15.02 -26.29
CA LEU A 338 -10.46 -15.53 -24.97
C LEU A 338 -9.99 -16.98 -24.87
N GLY A 339 -9.00 -17.25 -24.00
CA GLY A 339 -8.63 -18.63 -23.68
C GLY A 339 -9.76 -19.32 -22.93
N LEU A 340 -9.97 -20.60 -23.15
CA LEU A 340 -10.89 -21.42 -22.37
C LEU A 340 -10.08 -22.40 -21.53
N LEU A 341 -10.11 -22.23 -20.21
CA LEU A 341 -9.47 -23.16 -19.29
C LEU A 341 -10.20 -24.51 -19.35
N PRO A 342 -9.50 -25.61 -19.62
CA PRO A 342 -10.13 -26.92 -19.71
C PRO A 342 -10.47 -27.47 -18.31
N GLU A 343 -11.36 -28.46 -18.29
CA GLU A 343 -11.54 -29.31 -17.10
C GLU A 343 -10.25 -30.08 -16.80
N ASP A 344 -9.76 -29.95 -15.57
CA ASP A 344 -8.67 -30.78 -15.08
C ASP A 344 -9.19 -32.18 -14.67
N PRO A 345 -8.58 -33.28 -15.14
CA PRO A 345 -9.01 -34.64 -14.81
C PRO A 345 -9.03 -34.97 -13.31
N LEU A 346 -8.20 -34.33 -12.49
CA LEU A 346 -8.19 -34.52 -11.04
C LEU A 346 -9.34 -33.75 -10.36
N PHE A 347 -9.81 -32.67 -10.99
CA PHE A 347 -10.83 -31.76 -10.48
C PHE A 347 -12.04 -31.68 -11.44
N PRO A 348 -12.81 -32.77 -11.61
CA PRO A 348 -13.91 -32.81 -12.56
C PRO A 348 -15.03 -31.84 -12.17
N LEU A 349 -15.64 -31.21 -13.17
CA LEU A 349 -16.72 -30.27 -13.03
C LEU A 349 -18.08 -30.98 -12.91
N HIS A 350 -18.93 -30.45 -12.05
CA HIS A 350 -20.34 -30.83 -11.95
C HIS A 350 -21.08 -30.46 -13.25
N PRO A 351 -22.11 -31.23 -13.65
CA PRO A 351 -22.88 -30.96 -14.86
C PRO A 351 -23.37 -29.50 -15.03
N PRO A 352 -23.97 -28.82 -14.02
CA PRO A 352 -24.41 -27.44 -14.18
C PRO A 352 -23.27 -26.45 -14.47
N VAL A 353 -22.05 -26.71 -13.97
CA VAL A 353 -20.87 -25.88 -14.25
C VAL A 353 -20.40 -26.07 -15.69
N LYS A 354 -20.37 -27.32 -16.18
CA LYS A 354 -20.06 -27.62 -17.59
C LYS A 354 -21.05 -26.95 -18.53
N GLU A 355 -22.33 -27.04 -18.20
CA GLU A 355 -23.42 -26.43 -18.97
C GLU A 355 -23.28 -24.89 -19.00
N ALA A 356 -22.97 -24.26 -17.87
CA ALA A 356 -22.74 -22.82 -17.78
C ALA A 356 -21.56 -22.37 -18.66
N ILE A 357 -20.41 -23.04 -18.56
CA ILE A 357 -19.23 -22.73 -19.38
C ILE A 357 -19.51 -22.95 -20.87
N ALA A 358 -20.14 -24.07 -21.25
CA ALA A 358 -20.49 -24.33 -22.63
C ALA A 358 -21.46 -23.27 -23.20
N LYS A 359 -22.40 -22.80 -22.38
CA LYS A 359 -23.33 -21.73 -22.76
C LYS A 359 -22.61 -20.38 -22.90
N ALA A 360 -21.70 -20.03 -21.97
CA ALA A 360 -20.89 -18.82 -22.06
C ALA A 360 -20.05 -18.78 -23.34
N VAL A 361 -19.40 -19.90 -23.68
CA VAL A 361 -18.63 -20.04 -24.93
C VAL A 361 -19.50 -19.78 -26.16
N ARG A 362 -20.69 -20.39 -26.24
CA ARG A 362 -21.60 -20.18 -27.38
C ARG A 362 -22.06 -18.73 -27.51
N ILE A 363 -22.38 -18.08 -26.39
CA ILE A 363 -22.78 -16.67 -26.37
C ILE A 363 -21.63 -15.78 -26.84
N LEU A 364 -20.42 -15.98 -26.35
CA LEU A 364 -19.29 -15.15 -26.74
C LEU A 364 -18.93 -15.35 -28.22
N GLN A 365 -18.99 -16.58 -28.72
CA GLN A 365 -18.80 -16.88 -30.14
C GLN A 365 -19.90 -16.25 -31.01
N SER A 366 -21.16 -16.20 -30.57
CA SER A 366 -22.24 -15.57 -31.34
C SER A 366 -22.10 -14.05 -31.43
N HIS A 367 -21.35 -13.42 -30.52
CA HIS A 367 -20.98 -12.00 -30.58
C HIS A 367 -19.70 -11.75 -31.37
N GLY A 368 -19.11 -12.79 -31.98
CA GLY A 368 -17.94 -12.69 -32.86
C GLY A 368 -16.59 -12.78 -32.14
N TYR A 369 -16.56 -13.04 -30.83
CA TYR A 369 -15.30 -13.21 -30.09
C TYR A 369 -14.67 -14.59 -30.35
N GLN A 370 -13.34 -14.62 -30.40
CA GLN A 370 -12.59 -15.85 -30.60
C GLN A 370 -12.36 -16.56 -29.25
N VAL A 371 -12.96 -17.74 -29.08
CA VAL A 371 -12.68 -18.61 -27.92
C VAL A 371 -11.67 -19.69 -28.32
N ILE A 372 -10.56 -19.76 -27.59
CA ILE A 372 -9.40 -20.63 -27.87
C ILE A 372 -9.33 -21.71 -26.78
N PRO A 373 -9.67 -22.98 -27.07
CA PRO A 373 -9.48 -24.07 -26.11
C PRO A 373 -7.99 -24.20 -25.74
N LEU A 374 -7.70 -24.15 -24.44
CA LEU A 374 -6.35 -24.39 -23.92
C LEU A 374 -6.17 -25.88 -23.62
N ASP A 375 -4.93 -26.35 -23.72
CA ASP A 375 -4.59 -27.75 -23.46
C ASP A 375 -4.40 -28.02 -21.97
N VAL A 376 -4.94 -29.14 -21.48
CA VAL A 376 -4.88 -29.53 -20.06
C VAL A 376 -3.43 -29.66 -19.59
N ALA A 377 -2.55 -30.26 -20.40
CA ALA A 377 -1.16 -30.48 -20.06
C ALA A 377 -0.36 -29.17 -20.03
N GLU A 378 -0.78 -28.14 -20.75
CA GLU A 378 -0.13 -26.83 -20.74
C GLU A 378 -0.59 -25.92 -19.60
N CYS A 379 -1.82 -26.12 -19.08
CA CYS A 379 -2.36 -25.31 -17.98
C CYS A 379 -1.83 -25.71 -16.60
N HIS A 380 -1.38 -26.96 -16.40
CA HIS A 380 -0.81 -27.47 -15.16
C HIS A 380 -1.66 -27.21 -13.89
N VAL A 381 -3.01 -27.26 -14.00
CA VAL A 381 -3.90 -26.93 -12.88
C VAL A 381 -3.65 -27.83 -11.66
N GLU A 382 -3.46 -29.14 -11.89
CA GLU A 382 -3.03 -30.08 -10.85
C GLU A 382 -1.74 -29.65 -10.13
N GLU A 383 -0.65 -29.44 -10.85
CA GLU A 383 0.68 -29.16 -10.26
C GLU A 383 0.66 -27.85 -9.46
N VAL A 384 0.00 -26.81 -9.98
CA VAL A 384 -0.14 -25.52 -9.29
C VAL A 384 -0.91 -25.68 -7.97
N ASN A 385 -1.97 -26.52 -7.95
CA ASN A 385 -2.71 -26.81 -6.73
C ASN A 385 -1.91 -27.64 -5.72
N GLN A 386 -1.07 -28.55 -6.21
CA GLN A 386 -0.16 -29.29 -5.36
C GLN A 386 0.83 -28.34 -4.67
N ILE A 387 1.38 -27.37 -5.41
CA ILE A 387 2.26 -26.31 -4.88
C ILE A 387 1.51 -25.48 -3.82
N ALA A 388 0.25 -25.12 -4.07
CA ALA A 388 -0.57 -24.41 -3.09
C ALA A 388 -0.69 -25.15 -1.77
N GLY A 389 -1.01 -26.46 -1.82
CA GLY A 389 -1.08 -27.30 -0.61
C GLY A 389 0.26 -27.40 0.12
N GLY A 390 1.35 -27.57 -0.62
CA GLY A 390 2.71 -27.57 -0.06
C GLY A 390 3.05 -26.26 0.65
N LEU A 391 2.78 -25.12 0.00
CA LEU A 391 3.02 -23.78 0.53
C LEU A 391 2.21 -23.50 1.81
N LEU A 392 0.93 -23.88 1.83
CA LEU A 392 0.06 -23.68 3.00
C LEU A 392 0.38 -24.63 4.16
N SER A 393 1.05 -25.75 3.90
CA SER A 393 1.48 -26.68 4.93
C SER A 393 2.75 -26.26 5.68
N LEU A 394 3.41 -25.16 5.26
CA LEU A 394 4.66 -24.68 5.87
C LEU A 394 4.45 -23.98 7.23
N ASP A 395 3.22 -23.55 7.54
CA ASP A 395 2.90 -22.83 8.77
C ASP A 395 1.77 -23.53 9.54
N ASP A 396 2.07 -23.92 10.78
CA ASP A 396 1.11 -24.56 11.69
C ASP A 396 0.37 -23.56 12.59
N THR A 397 0.62 -22.26 12.46
CA THR A 397 -0.04 -21.19 13.24
C THR A 397 -1.57 -21.33 13.29
N PRO A 398 -2.31 -21.61 12.19
CA PRO A 398 -3.75 -21.78 12.26
C PRO A 398 -4.17 -22.91 13.22
N LYS A 399 -3.43 -24.04 13.22
CA LYS A 399 -3.71 -25.17 14.12
C LYS A 399 -3.40 -24.82 15.57
N GLN A 400 -2.32 -24.07 15.80
CA GLN A 400 -1.93 -23.61 17.13
C GLN A 400 -2.95 -22.62 17.71
N MET A 401 -3.51 -21.72 16.88
CA MET A 401 -4.57 -20.79 17.31
C MET A 401 -5.80 -21.53 17.86
N VAL A 402 -6.25 -22.58 17.15
CA VAL A 402 -7.36 -23.45 17.59
C VAL A 402 -6.97 -24.22 18.86
N ALA A 403 -5.79 -24.85 18.89
CA ALA A 403 -5.36 -25.63 20.04
C ALA A 403 -5.18 -24.78 21.32
N SER A 404 -4.70 -23.54 21.18
CA SER A 404 -4.42 -22.64 22.31
C SER A 404 -5.67 -22.17 23.05
N SER A 405 -6.83 -22.13 22.39
CA SER A 405 -8.10 -21.75 23.01
C SER A 405 -8.84 -22.96 23.60
N GLY A 406 -8.46 -24.18 23.25
CA GLY A 406 -9.16 -25.41 23.63
C GLY A 406 -10.42 -25.68 22.80
N GLU A 407 -10.69 -24.89 21.76
CA GLU A 407 -11.84 -25.10 20.89
C GLU A 407 -11.62 -26.28 19.92
N PRO A 408 -12.66 -27.04 19.54
CA PRO A 408 -12.54 -28.10 18.55
C PRO A 408 -12.49 -27.55 17.11
N ALA A 409 -11.98 -28.33 16.16
CA ALA A 409 -12.18 -28.02 14.75
C ALA A 409 -13.67 -28.13 14.38
N VAL A 410 -14.19 -27.19 13.60
CA VAL A 410 -15.57 -27.30 13.08
C VAL A 410 -15.70 -28.44 12.04
N PRO A 411 -16.89 -29.04 11.86
CA PRO A 411 -17.07 -30.17 10.95
C PRO A 411 -16.57 -29.92 9.52
N ALA A 412 -16.86 -28.74 8.95
CA ALA A 412 -16.40 -28.36 7.62
C ALA A 412 -14.87 -28.42 7.46
N THR A 413 -14.11 -27.96 8.46
CA THR A 413 -12.63 -28.01 8.45
C THR A 413 -12.13 -29.45 8.51
N GLY A 414 -12.75 -30.29 9.35
CA GLY A 414 -12.41 -31.70 9.45
C GLY A 414 -12.67 -32.45 8.14
N ARG A 415 -13.84 -32.24 7.53
CA ARG A 415 -14.24 -32.84 6.25
C ARG A 415 -13.34 -32.39 5.10
N LEU A 416 -13.01 -31.10 5.02
CA LEU A 416 -12.07 -30.59 4.03
C LEU A 416 -10.70 -31.28 4.15
N ALA A 417 -10.19 -31.46 5.38
CA ALA A 417 -8.91 -32.12 5.63
C ALA A 417 -8.93 -33.63 5.27
N GLU A 418 -10.06 -34.32 5.50
CA GLU A 418 -10.27 -35.69 5.02
C GLU A 418 -10.27 -35.76 3.49
N GLN A 419 -11.13 -34.96 2.86
CA GLN A 419 -11.28 -34.93 1.39
C GLN A 419 -9.98 -34.55 0.69
N THR A 420 -9.19 -33.63 1.26
CA THR A 420 -7.90 -33.21 0.69
C THR A 420 -6.84 -34.32 0.79
N ARG A 421 -6.87 -35.14 1.85
CA ARG A 421 -5.98 -36.32 1.99
C ARG A 421 -6.32 -37.43 0.99
N ASP A 422 -7.58 -37.52 0.57
CA ASP A 422 -8.03 -38.52 -0.40
C ASP A 422 -7.66 -38.18 -1.86
N ILE A 423 -7.19 -36.94 -2.12
CA ILE A 423 -6.75 -36.52 -3.47
C ILE A 423 -5.46 -37.25 -3.84
N LYS A 424 -5.48 -37.93 -4.98
CA LYS A 424 -4.31 -38.67 -5.50
C LYS A 424 -3.60 -37.86 -6.57
N TRP A 425 -2.60 -37.10 -6.15
CA TRP A 425 -1.71 -36.36 -7.03
C TRP A 425 -0.92 -37.31 -7.95
N SER A 426 -0.80 -36.93 -9.21
CA SER A 426 -0.10 -37.69 -10.26
C SER A 426 1.42 -37.59 -10.13
N ASN A 427 1.92 -36.49 -9.57
CA ASN A 427 3.34 -36.19 -9.43
C ASN A 427 3.74 -35.94 -7.97
N SER A 428 5.04 -36.03 -7.67
CA SER A 428 5.59 -35.65 -6.37
C SER A 428 5.98 -34.17 -6.32
N LEU A 429 5.86 -33.54 -5.16
CA LEU A 429 6.43 -32.21 -4.93
C LEU A 429 7.96 -32.23 -4.78
N ASP A 430 8.60 -33.40 -4.80
CA ASP A 430 10.04 -33.59 -4.59
C ASP A 430 10.51 -33.00 -3.24
N LEU A 431 9.67 -33.09 -2.21
CA LEU A 431 10.00 -32.71 -0.84
C LEU A 431 10.59 -33.95 -0.14
N GLU A 432 11.90 -33.95 0.10
CA GLU A 432 12.59 -35.07 0.73
C GLU A 432 12.36 -35.12 2.25
N GLU A 433 12.41 -36.33 2.79
CA GLU A 433 12.35 -36.56 4.22
C GLU A 433 13.58 -35.95 4.91
N GLY A 434 13.37 -35.12 5.94
CA GLY A 434 14.43 -34.38 6.62
C GLY A 434 14.67 -32.94 6.14
N MET A 435 14.02 -32.49 5.05
CA MET A 435 14.08 -31.08 4.66
C MET A 435 13.44 -30.16 5.70
N ASP A 436 14.13 -29.07 6.03
CA ASP A 436 13.58 -28.00 6.88
C ASP A 436 12.57 -27.11 6.11
N GLY A 437 11.89 -26.21 6.83
CA GLY A 437 10.86 -25.35 6.24
C GLY A 437 11.38 -24.40 5.16
N LEU A 438 12.62 -23.91 5.28
CA LEU A 438 13.22 -22.99 4.31
C LEU A 438 13.64 -23.73 3.03
N GLN A 439 14.17 -24.95 3.16
CA GLN A 439 14.47 -25.84 2.04
C GLN A 439 13.20 -26.20 1.27
N LYS A 440 12.13 -26.59 1.97
CA LYS A 440 10.82 -26.86 1.37
C LYS A 440 10.28 -25.64 0.64
N LEU A 441 10.35 -24.45 1.25
CA LEU A 441 9.96 -23.20 0.62
C LEU A 441 10.76 -22.94 -0.66
N GLY A 442 12.08 -23.17 -0.65
CA GLY A 442 12.94 -23.00 -1.82
C GLY A 442 12.54 -23.90 -2.99
N VAL A 443 12.23 -25.17 -2.72
CA VAL A 443 11.72 -26.12 -3.74
C VAL A 443 10.39 -25.63 -4.30
N LEU A 444 9.43 -25.31 -3.41
CA LEU A 444 8.09 -24.89 -3.80
C LEU A 444 8.10 -23.58 -4.61
N GLN A 445 8.90 -22.58 -4.23
CA GLN A 445 9.03 -21.33 -4.98
C GLN A 445 9.72 -21.52 -6.33
N SER A 446 10.67 -22.45 -6.41
CA SER A 446 11.28 -22.82 -7.70
C SER A 446 10.23 -23.46 -8.63
N LYS A 447 9.37 -24.35 -8.10
CA LYS A 447 8.26 -24.93 -8.86
C LYS A 447 7.26 -23.86 -9.30
N ARG A 448 6.85 -22.96 -8.40
CA ARG A 448 5.96 -21.82 -8.70
C ARG A 448 6.50 -20.95 -9.83
N SER A 449 7.78 -20.58 -9.77
CA SER A 449 8.43 -19.75 -10.80
C SER A 449 8.42 -20.41 -12.19
N ARG A 450 8.53 -21.74 -12.26
CA ARG A 450 8.38 -22.48 -13.52
C ARG A 450 6.95 -22.42 -14.05
N MET A 451 5.95 -22.51 -13.17
CA MET A 451 4.54 -22.38 -13.55
C MET A 451 4.22 -20.98 -14.06
N ASP A 452 4.79 -19.93 -13.44
CA ASP A 452 4.66 -18.55 -13.91
C ASP A 452 5.21 -18.39 -15.34
N GLU A 453 6.38 -18.95 -15.63
CA GLU A 453 6.98 -18.91 -16.96
C GLU A 453 6.20 -19.76 -18.00
N ASN A 454 5.66 -20.91 -17.59
CA ASN A 454 4.81 -21.74 -18.45
C ASN A 454 3.54 -20.97 -18.86
N TRP A 455 2.85 -20.36 -17.90
CA TRP A 455 1.68 -19.54 -18.20
C TRP A 455 2.02 -18.31 -19.03
N ARG A 456 3.14 -17.62 -18.77
CA ARG A 456 3.61 -16.51 -19.61
C ARG A 456 3.79 -16.94 -21.08
N LYS A 457 4.41 -18.10 -21.33
CA LYS A 457 4.56 -18.65 -22.69
C LYS A 457 3.20 -18.94 -23.33
N LEU A 458 2.25 -19.48 -22.57
CA LEU A 458 0.90 -19.76 -23.03
C LEU A 458 0.16 -18.46 -23.43
N TRP A 459 0.21 -17.41 -22.60
CA TRP A 459 -0.36 -16.09 -22.90
C TRP A 459 0.17 -15.53 -24.23
N VAL A 460 1.50 -15.58 -24.44
CA VAL A 460 2.15 -15.07 -25.65
C VAL A 460 1.82 -15.91 -26.88
N ARG A 461 1.91 -17.25 -26.76
CA ARG A 461 1.68 -18.17 -27.88
C ARG A 461 0.28 -18.01 -28.47
N HIS A 462 -0.72 -17.94 -27.61
CA HIS A 462 -2.11 -17.82 -28.04
C HIS A 462 -2.56 -16.37 -28.23
N ASN A 463 -1.72 -15.39 -27.86
CA ASN A 463 -2.02 -13.96 -27.88
C ASN A 463 -3.38 -13.68 -27.21
N LEU A 464 -3.50 -14.09 -25.96
CA LEU A 464 -4.76 -14.04 -25.21
C LEU A 464 -4.99 -12.65 -24.60
N ASP A 465 -6.23 -12.17 -24.66
CA ASP A 465 -6.68 -10.98 -23.94
C ASP A 465 -7.11 -11.32 -22.51
N ALA A 466 -7.81 -12.44 -22.35
CA ALA A 466 -8.24 -12.98 -21.06
C ALA A 466 -8.47 -14.49 -21.16
N VAL A 467 -8.72 -15.14 -20.03
CA VAL A 467 -9.15 -16.54 -19.96
C VAL A 467 -10.50 -16.65 -19.26
N ILE A 468 -11.41 -17.42 -19.86
CA ILE A 468 -12.67 -17.86 -19.29
C ILE A 468 -12.43 -19.22 -18.63
N ALA A 469 -12.91 -19.37 -17.40
CA ALA A 469 -12.74 -20.57 -16.60
C ALA A 469 -13.99 -20.87 -15.76
N PRO A 470 -14.18 -22.13 -15.35
CA PRO A 470 -15.06 -22.43 -14.23
C PRO A 470 -14.55 -21.71 -12.96
N SER A 471 -15.47 -21.20 -12.15
CA SER A 471 -15.14 -20.59 -10.85
C SER A 471 -14.76 -21.64 -9.79
N ALA A 472 -15.34 -22.84 -9.90
CA ALA A 472 -15.11 -24.01 -9.05
C ALA A 472 -15.56 -25.29 -9.78
N GLN A 473 -15.28 -26.46 -9.19
CA GLN A 473 -15.81 -27.76 -9.63
C GLN A 473 -17.34 -27.81 -9.58
N ASN A 474 -17.96 -26.97 -8.77
CA ASN A 474 -19.32 -27.06 -8.29
C ASN A 474 -20.01 -25.68 -8.27
N THR A 475 -21.31 -25.69 -8.01
CA THR A 475 -22.03 -24.53 -7.46
C THR A 475 -21.82 -24.47 -5.94
N ALA A 476 -22.65 -23.73 -5.20
CA ALA A 476 -22.82 -24.02 -3.78
C ALA A 476 -23.21 -25.51 -3.59
N VAL A 477 -22.60 -26.17 -2.60
CA VAL A 477 -22.88 -27.56 -2.23
C VAL A 477 -23.47 -27.62 -0.83
N GLU A 478 -23.98 -28.80 -0.45
CA GLU A 478 -24.45 -29.07 0.90
C GLU A 478 -23.34 -28.77 1.93
N HIS A 479 -23.73 -28.40 3.14
CA HIS A 479 -22.78 -28.03 4.18
C HIS A 479 -21.80 -29.17 4.49
N ASP A 480 -20.57 -28.78 4.83
CA ASP A 480 -19.48 -29.69 5.22
C ASP A 480 -18.96 -30.59 4.07
N GLU A 481 -19.45 -30.39 2.84
CA GLU A 481 -19.08 -31.18 1.68
C GLU A 481 -18.17 -30.44 0.70
N TYR A 482 -17.87 -29.15 0.90
CA TYR A 482 -17.04 -28.39 -0.04
C TYR A 482 -15.57 -28.90 -0.04
N CYS A 483 -15.05 -29.22 -1.23
CA CYS A 483 -13.70 -29.78 -1.41
C CYS A 483 -12.62 -28.71 -1.68
N TRP A 484 -11.38 -29.16 -1.91
CA TRP A 484 -10.27 -28.32 -2.35
C TRP A 484 -10.65 -27.42 -3.55
N PRO A 485 -10.49 -26.08 -3.44
CA PRO A 485 -11.03 -25.13 -4.41
C PRO A 485 -10.08 -24.90 -5.59
N ALA A 486 -9.86 -25.96 -6.39
CA ALA A 486 -8.77 -26.03 -7.37
C ALA A 486 -8.74 -24.88 -8.40
N TYR A 487 -9.92 -24.48 -8.90
CA TYR A 487 -10.04 -23.44 -9.94
C TYR A 487 -9.94 -22.00 -9.42
N SER A 488 -9.86 -21.82 -8.11
CA SER A 488 -9.60 -20.50 -7.52
C SER A 488 -8.22 -20.42 -6.87
N ALA A 489 -7.79 -21.44 -6.13
CA ALA A 489 -6.49 -21.49 -5.47
C ALA A 489 -5.30 -21.39 -6.44
N PHE A 490 -5.40 -22.01 -7.62
CA PHE A 490 -4.30 -21.95 -8.60
C PHE A 490 -4.00 -20.52 -9.06
N LEU A 491 -5.02 -19.66 -9.16
CA LEU A 491 -4.87 -18.25 -9.54
C LEU A 491 -4.24 -17.40 -8.43
N ASN A 492 -4.29 -17.84 -7.18
CA ASN A 492 -3.53 -17.19 -6.09
C ASN A 492 -2.06 -17.55 -6.16
N VAL A 493 -1.74 -18.81 -6.50
CA VAL A 493 -0.35 -19.23 -6.74
C VAL A 493 0.24 -18.45 -7.92
N LEU A 494 -0.48 -18.29 -9.02
CA LEU A 494 0.00 -17.49 -10.17
C LEU A 494 -0.08 -15.98 -9.95
N ASP A 495 -0.74 -15.54 -8.87
CA ASP A 495 -1.06 -14.13 -8.58
C ASP A 495 -1.81 -13.41 -9.73
N TYR A 496 -2.81 -14.08 -10.29
CA TYR A 496 -3.59 -13.57 -11.42
C TYR A 496 -4.89 -12.93 -10.95
N PRO A 497 -5.23 -11.68 -11.37
CA PRO A 497 -6.50 -11.07 -11.03
C PRO A 497 -7.66 -11.84 -11.67
N ALA A 498 -8.75 -12.02 -10.93
CA ALA A 498 -9.85 -12.88 -11.34
C ALA A 498 -11.21 -12.36 -10.86
N CYS A 499 -12.18 -12.30 -11.76
CA CYS A 499 -13.54 -11.85 -11.54
C CYS A 499 -14.53 -13.01 -11.69
N VAL A 500 -15.37 -13.22 -10.68
CA VAL A 500 -16.52 -14.12 -10.72
C VAL A 500 -17.76 -13.34 -11.11
N ILE A 501 -18.49 -13.86 -12.10
CA ILE A 501 -19.71 -13.29 -12.65
C ILE A 501 -20.85 -14.30 -12.48
N PRO A 502 -21.95 -13.95 -11.77
CA PRO A 502 -23.18 -14.73 -11.79
C PRO A 502 -23.70 -14.87 -13.22
N PHE A 503 -23.85 -16.11 -13.69
CA PHE A 503 -24.09 -16.38 -15.11
C PHE A 503 -25.42 -17.04 -15.41
N ASN A 504 -25.90 -17.98 -14.59
CA ASN A 504 -27.23 -18.58 -14.72
C ASN A 504 -27.61 -19.34 -13.45
N THR A 505 -28.78 -19.99 -13.42
CA THR A 505 -29.16 -20.92 -12.34
C THR A 505 -28.94 -22.37 -12.77
N ALA A 506 -28.56 -23.21 -11.81
CA ALA A 506 -28.40 -24.64 -12.02
C ALA A 506 -29.75 -25.31 -12.27
N THR A 507 -29.84 -26.09 -13.36
CA THR A 507 -30.96 -26.98 -13.63
C THR A 507 -30.63 -28.41 -13.24
N LYS A 508 -31.65 -29.21 -12.93
CA LYS A 508 -31.49 -30.65 -12.73
C LYS A 508 -30.94 -31.31 -13.99
N SER A 509 -29.66 -31.67 -13.96
CA SER A 509 -29.06 -32.36 -15.09
C SER A 509 -29.48 -33.84 -15.08
N LYS A 510 -29.80 -34.36 -16.27
CA LYS A 510 -30.04 -35.80 -16.47
C LYS A 510 -28.74 -36.60 -16.52
N GLN A 511 -27.59 -35.93 -16.62
CA GLN A 511 -26.28 -36.56 -16.68
C GLN A 511 -25.84 -37.02 -15.29
N ARG A 512 -25.51 -38.31 -15.18
CA ARG A 512 -24.99 -38.87 -13.92
C ARG A 512 -23.53 -38.45 -13.75
N PHE A 513 -23.25 -37.68 -12.70
CA PHE A 513 -21.89 -37.40 -12.25
C PHE A 513 -21.39 -38.53 -11.35
N ILE A 514 -20.24 -39.13 -11.69
CA ILE A 514 -19.59 -40.16 -10.87
C ILE A 514 -18.15 -39.72 -10.61
N ARG A 515 -17.86 -39.39 -9.35
CA ARG A 515 -16.51 -39.11 -8.88
C ARG A 515 -15.70 -40.40 -8.84
N LYS A 516 -14.55 -40.43 -9.53
CA LYS A 516 -13.59 -41.55 -9.47
C LYS A 516 -12.76 -41.45 -8.17
N PRO A 517 -12.29 -42.60 -7.63
CA PRO A 517 -11.38 -42.59 -6.49
C PRO A 517 -10.13 -41.72 -6.75
N GLY A 518 -9.78 -40.86 -5.80
CA GLY A 518 -8.63 -39.95 -5.91
C GLY A 518 -8.92 -38.57 -6.49
N GLN A 519 -10.12 -38.31 -7.03
CA GLN A 519 -10.48 -37.00 -7.57
C GLN A 519 -10.94 -36.01 -6.49
N GLY A 520 -10.49 -34.75 -6.61
CA GLY A 520 -10.85 -33.63 -5.74
C GLY A 520 -12.12 -32.91 -6.19
N SER A 521 -13.28 -33.52 -5.98
CA SER A 521 -14.58 -32.90 -6.25
C SER A 521 -15.60 -33.32 -5.20
N PRO A 522 -16.55 -32.46 -4.82
CA PRO A 522 -17.62 -32.85 -3.92
C PRO A 522 -18.60 -33.80 -4.62
N ALA A 523 -19.43 -34.46 -3.82
CA ALA A 523 -20.57 -35.20 -4.32
C ALA A 523 -21.54 -34.26 -5.06
N TYR A 524 -22.23 -34.78 -6.08
CA TYR A 524 -23.23 -34.02 -6.83
C TYR A 524 -24.62 -34.51 -6.47
N ASN A 525 -25.38 -33.65 -5.80
CA ASN A 525 -26.78 -33.86 -5.48
C ASN A 525 -27.65 -32.92 -6.34
N PRO A 526 -28.28 -33.41 -7.42
CA PRO A 526 -29.04 -32.55 -8.35
C PRO A 526 -30.27 -31.90 -7.71
N ASP A 527 -30.87 -32.53 -6.69
CA ASP A 527 -32.03 -31.97 -5.98
C ASP A 527 -31.64 -30.80 -5.07
N ALA A 528 -30.52 -30.94 -4.36
CA ALA A 528 -30.00 -29.89 -3.48
C ALA A 528 -29.57 -28.64 -4.26
N VAL A 529 -28.88 -28.83 -5.40
CA VAL A 529 -28.30 -27.72 -6.17
C VAL A 529 -29.25 -27.10 -7.19
N GLU A 530 -30.44 -27.65 -7.43
CA GLU A 530 -31.42 -27.06 -8.34
C GLU A 530 -31.75 -25.61 -7.94
N GLY A 531 -31.64 -24.68 -8.88
CA GLY A 531 -31.85 -23.25 -8.66
C GLY A 531 -30.68 -22.51 -7.98
N ALA A 532 -29.61 -23.21 -7.59
CA ALA A 532 -28.42 -22.58 -7.07
C ALA A 532 -27.76 -21.69 -8.15
N PRO A 533 -27.10 -20.58 -7.77
CA PRO A 533 -26.34 -19.78 -8.72
C PRO A 533 -25.21 -20.60 -9.38
N CYS A 534 -25.08 -20.44 -10.69
CA CYS A 534 -23.92 -20.81 -11.47
C CYS A 534 -23.17 -19.55 -11.86
N SER A 535 -21.85 -19.64 -11.91
CA SER A 535 -20.99 -18.52 -12.27
C SER A 535 -19.91 -18.93 -13.26
N ILE A 536 -19.32 -17.93 -13.88
CA ILE A 536 -18.10 -18.06 -14.66
C ILE A 536 -17.01 -17.17 -14.07
N GLN A 537 -15.76 -17.52 -14.32
CA GLN A 537 -14.60 -16.76 -13.88
C GLN A 537 -13.83 -16.24 -15.09
N ILE A 538 -13.52 -14.95 -15.07
CA ILE A 538 -12.63 -14.29 -16.05
C ILE A 538 -11.34 -13.92 -15.32
N PHE A 539 -10.19 -14.27 -15.88
CA PHE A 539 -8.91 -13.85 -15.33
C PHE A 539 -7.93 -13.39 -16.41
N THR A 540 -6.94 -12.61 -15.99
CA THR A 540 -5.83 -12.14 -16.83
C THR A 540 -4.50 -12.37 -16.11
N SER A 541 -3.39 -11.98 -16.74
CA SER A 541 -2.07 -12.07 -16.10
C SER A 541 -1.89 -11.02 -14.99
N ARG A 542 -0.91 -11.27 -14.12
CA ARG A 542 -0.57 -10.38 -12.98
C ARG A 542 -0.44 -8.91 -13.41
N MET A 543 -1.00 -8.00 -12.59
CA MET A 543 -1.08 -6.54 -12.81
C MET A 543 -1.90 -6.08 -14.03
N ARG A 544 -2.75 -6.95 -14.59
CA ARG A 544 -3.72 -6.61 -15.66
C ARG A 544 -5.16 -6.50 -15.13
N ASP A 545 -5.29 -6.00 -13.91
CA ASP A 545 -6.56 -5.84 -13.20
C ASP A 545 -7.61 -5.06 -14.02
N GLU A 546 -7.19 -3.98 -14.67
CA GLU A 546 -8.05 -3.14 -15.50
C GLU A 546 -8.55 -3.87 -16.75
N GLU A 547 -7.66 -4.60 -17.45
CA GLU A 547 -8.05 -5.46 -18.58
C GLU A 547 -8.98 -6.60 -18.11
N CYS A 548 -8.72 -7.19 -16.95
CA CYS A 548 -9.56 -8.22 -16.37
C CYS A 548 -11.00 -7.74 -16.18
N LEU A 549 -11.17 -6.58 -15.53
CA LEU A 549 -12.48 -6.01 -15.28
C LEU A 549 -13.15 -5.49 -16.56
N ALA A 550 -12.39 -4.95 -17.51
CA ALA A 550 -12.93 -4.51 -18.79
C ALA A 550 -13.48 -5.69 -19.60
N VAL A 551 -12.71 -6.79 -19.72
CA VAL A 551 -13.17 -8.00 -20.42
C VAL A 551 -14.31 -8.67 -19.65
N ALA A 552 -14.24 -8.72 -18.32
CA ALA A 552 -15.33 -9.22 -17.48
C ALA A 552 -16.64 -8.44 -17.72
N GLY A 553 -16.57 -7.10 -17.85
CA GLY A 553 -17.73 -6.26 -18.20
C GLY A 553 -18.30 -6.56 -19.60
N VAL A 554 -17.45 -6.85 -20.59
CA VAL A 554 -17.92 -7.30 -21.91
C VAL A 554 -18.65 -8.63 -21.82
N VAL A 555 -18.09 -9.59 -21.07
CA VAL A 555 -18.69 -10.91 -20.89
C VAL A 555 -20.03 -10.81 -20.14
N ASP A 556 -20.10 -9.97 -19.11
CA ASP A 556 -21.33 -9.73 -18.35
C ASP A 556 -22.42 -9.10 -19.24
N ALA A 557 -22.09 -8.08 -20.03
CA ALA A 557 -23.02 -7.46 -20.98
C ALA A 557 -23.57 -8.45 -22.01
N CYS A 558 -22.72 -9.34 -22.56
CA CYS A 558 -23.17 -10.39 -23.47
C CYS A 558 -24.13 -11.37 -22.78
N SER A 559 -23.86 -11.68 -21.51
CA SER A 559 -24.70 -12.58 -20.70
C SER A 559 -26.07 -11.95 -20.41
N ALA A 560 -26.09 -10.67 -20.06
CA ALA A 560 -27.31 -9.89 -19.83
C ALA A 560 -28.19 -9.81 -21.09
N ALA A 561 -27.59 -9.51 -22.25
CA ALA A 561 -28.31 -9.45 -23.53
C ALA A 561 -28.96 -10.78 -23.94
N ASN A 562 -28.53 -11.90 -23.36
CA ASN A 562 -29.03 -13.25 -23.65
C ASN A 562 -29.84 -13.83 -22.47
N GLY A 563 -30.29 -12.99 -21.53
CA GLY A 563 -31.18 -13.38 -20.42
C GLY A 563 -30.56 -14.39 -19.45
N CYS A 564 -29.24 -14.36 -19.28
CA CYS A 564 -28.53 -15.35 -18.47
C CYS A 564 -28.46 -14.94 -16.99
N GLN A 565 -28.49 -13.63 -16.65
CA GLN A 565 -28.33 -13.15 -15.28
C GLN A 565 -29.40 -13.68 -14.30
N THR A 566 -28.95 -14.09 -13.12
CA THR A 566 -29.81 -14.54 -12.01
C THR A 566 -30.30 -13.33 -11.22
N GLY A 567 -31.62 -13.18 -11.07
CA GLY A 567 -32.31 -11.97 -10.58
C GLY A 567 -31.61 -11.17 -9.46
N ALA A 568 -31.20 -9.96 -9.85
CA ALA A 568 -31.03 -8.73 -9.05
C ALA A 568 -30.98 -7.47 -9.97
N SER A 569 -30.78 -7.63 -11.28
CA SER A 569 -30.77 -6.57 -12.30
C SER A 569 -32.08 -6.53 -13.10
N VAL A 570 -33.16 -6.00 -12.51
CA VAL A 570 -34.27 -5.47 -13.31
C VAL A 570 -34.68 -4.11 -12.74
N SER A 571 -34.01 -3.05 -13.21
CA SER A 571 -34.62 -1.72 -13.30
C SER A 571 -33.91 -0.83 -14.33
N ALA A 572 -34.69 -0.39 -15.32
CA ALA A 572 -34.52 0.77 -16.20
C ALA A 572 -33.39 0.76 -17.25
N ALA A 573 -33.60 0.01 -18.34
CA ALA A 573 -33.19 0.51 -19.65
C ALA A 573 -34.17 1.61 -20.08
N SER A 574 -33.73 2.88 -20.10
CA SER A 574 -34.40 3.94 -20.84
C SER A 574 -33.39 5.01 -21.29
N ASP A 575 -33.16 5.02 -22.61
CA ASP A 575 -32.85 6.16 -23.46
C ASP A 575 -31.95 7.28 -22.92
N TYR A 576 -30.66 7.19 -23.22
CA TYR A 576 -29.82 8.38 -23.46
C TYR A 576 -28.86 8.14 -24.63
N SER A 577 -29.33 8.44 -25.84
CA SER A 577 -28.45 8.63 -27.00
C SER A 577 -27.94 10.07 -27.00
N MET A 578 -26.65 10.28 -26.73
CA MET A 578 -25.97 11.52 -27.12
C MET A 578 -24.84 11.21 -28.09
N SER A 579 -25.08 11.64 -29.33
CA SER A 579 -24.16 11.58 -30.46
C SER A 579 -23.18 12.73 -30.37
N VAL A 580 -21.88 12.43 -30.25
CA VAL A 580 -20.80 13.42 -30.38
C VAL A 580 -20.11 13.21 -31.73
N LYS A 581 -20.30 14.17 -32.63
CA LYS A 581 -19.62 14.26 -33.92
C LYS A 581 -18.14 14.62 -33.71
N LEU A 582 -17.25 13.75 -34.11
CA LEU A 582 -15.83 14.04 -34.30
C LEU A 582 -15.65 14.85 -35.60
N SER A 583 -14.91 15.95 -35.52
CA SER A 583 -14.44 16.67 -36.70
C SER A 583 -12.92 16.54 -36.80
N ASP A 584 -12.49 16.00 -37.93
CA ASP A 584 -11.13 15.80 -38.37
C ASP A 584 -10.38 17.12 -38.55
N ARG A 585 -9.13 17.19 -38.08
CA ARG A 585 -8.05 17.91 -38.78
C ARG A 585 -6.71 17.19 -38.63
N ARG A 586 -6.30 16.56 -39.73
CA ARG A 586 -4.90 16.23 -40.05
C ARG A 586 -4.13 17.52 -40.34
N VAL A 587 -2.90 17.62 -39.83
CA VAL A 587 -1.82 18.35 -40.50
C VAL A 587 -0.58 17.45 -40.43
N ASP A 588 0.03 17.29 -41.59
CA ASP A 588 1.15 16.41 -41.87
C ASP A 588 2.32 17.27 -42.40
N LEU A 589 3.53 16.75 -42.19
CA LEU A 589 4.81 17.02 -42.86
C LEU A 589 5.64 18.28 -42.50
N GLY A 590 6.80 18.03 -41.89
CA GLY A 590 8.07 18.02 -42.65
C GLY A 590 9.17 18.99 -42.21
N GLY A 591 10.40 18.48 -42.06
CA GLY A 591 11.62 19.30 -42.13
C GLY A 591 12.86 18.76 -41.39
N ASN A 592 13.74 18.08 -42.12
CA ASN A 592 15.09 17.66 -41.72
C ASN A 592 16.00 18.83 -41.28
N GLN A 593 16.93 18.58 -40.36
CA GLN A 593 18.34 18.99 -40.53
C GLN A 593 19.31 18.21 -39.64
N GLU A 594 20.37 17.71 -40.29
CA GLU A 594 21.54 17.06 -39.73
C GLU A 594 22.51 18.07 -39.08
N HIS A 595 23.28 17.65 -38.07
CA HIS A 595 24.76 17.74 -37.95
C HIS A 595 25.25 17.78 -36.49
N GLY A 596 26.34 17.04 -36.23
CA GLY A 596 27.37 17.45 -35.26
C GLY A 596 27.44 16.69 -33.93
N GLN A 597 27.88 15.42 -33.96
CA GLN A 597 28.47 14.80 -32.76
C GLN A 597 29.88 15.36 -32.54
N SER A 598 30.11 16.07 -31.43
CA SER A 598 31.44 16.46 -30.96
C SER A 598 31.78 15.83 -29.61
N ASN A 599 32.96 15.20 -29.57
CA ASN A 599 33.63 14.52 -28.47
C ASN A 599 33.81 15.36 -27.18
N HIS A 600 32.77 15.46 -26.34
CA HIS A 600 32.92 16.02 -24.99
C HIS A 600 32.92 14.98 -23.86
N SER A 601 32.47 13.74 -24.09
CA SER A 601 32.34 12.73 -23.03
C SER A 601 33.66 12.12 -22.55
N SER A 602 34.74 12.17 -23.35
CA SER A 602 36.02 11.54 -22.98
C SER A 602 36.82 12.36 -21.96
N VAL A 603 36.66 13.68 -21.92
CA VAL A 603 37.42 14.57 -21.02
C VAL A 603 36.99 14.41 -19.55
N TRP A 604 35.70 14.10 -19.32
CA TRP A 604 35.15 13.96 -17.96
C TRP A 604 35.52 12.62 -17.31
N ALA A 605 35.57 11.54 -18.09
CA ALA A 605 35.92 10.21 -17.60
C ALA A 605 37.41 10.09 -17.22
N GLU A 606 38.28 10.89 -17.83
CA GLU A 606 39.72 10.88 -17.59
C GLU A 606 40.10 11.79 -16.39
N ALA A 607 39.35 12.87 -16.15
CA ALA A 607 39.47 13.69 -14.94
C ALA A 607 39.12 12.92 -13.65
N GLN A 608 38.09 12.05 -13.69
CA GLN A 608 37.72 11.17 -12.57
C GLN A 608 38.79 10.12 -12.24
N ARG A 609 39.48 9.55 -13.25
CA ARG A 609 40.55 8.57 -13.00
C ARG A 609 41.81 9.20 -12.42
N THR A 610 42.14 10.42 -12.82
CA THR A 610 43.39 11.07 -12.43
C THR A 610 43.32 11.66 -11.01
N GLN A 611 42.14 12.10 -10.54
CA GLN A 611 41.93 12.55 -9.15
C GLN A 611 41.95 11.42 -8.11
N LEU A 612 41.69 10.17 -8.50
CA LEU A 612 41.70 9.03 -7.58
C LEU A 612 43.10 8.41 -7.39
N SER A 613 44.05 8.66 -8.29
CA SER A 613 45.39 8.06 -8.29
C SER A 613 46.49 8.89 -7.63
N SER A 614 46.30 10.18 -7.35
CA SER A 614 47.34 11.05 -6.77
C SER A 614 46.91 11.71 -5.46
N CYS A 615 46.81 10.90 -4.40
CA CYS A 615 47.06 11.39 -3.04
C CYS A 615 47.41 10.20 -2.16
N ALA A 616 48.71 10.03 -1.93
CA ALA A 616 49.29 8.94 -1.18
C ALA A 616 49.15 9.13 0.34
N THR A 617 49.15 7.99 1.03
CA THR A 617 49.44 7.78 2.46
C THR A 617 48.40 8.26 3.48
N VAL A 618 47.54 7.34 3.91
CA VAL A 618 46.92 7.36 5.23
C VAL A 618 48.05 7.35 6.28
N PRO A 619 48.05 8.21 7.31
CA PRO A 619 49.09 8.20 8.33
C PRO A 619 49.18 6.83 9.01
N ASN A 620 50.38 6.26 9.05
CA ASN A 620 50.70 4.91 9.57
C ASN A 620 50.53 4.75 11.10
N SER A 621 49.95 5.71 11.81
CA SER A 621 49.64 5.59 13.24
C SER A 621 48.26 6.17 13.51
N ILE A 622 47.22 5.46 13.08
CA ILE A 622 45.87 5.70 13.60
C ILE A 622 45.96 5.41 15.12
N PRO A 623 45.38 6.22 16.03
CA PRO A 623 45.35 5.90 17.46
C PRO A 623 44.67 4.55 17.71
N GLU A 624 45.15 3.74 18.67
CA GLU A 624 44.41 2.57 19.14
C GLU A 624 43.13 3.05 19.84
N VAL A 625 41.98 2.64 19.33
CA VAL A 625 40.68 2.93 19.92
C VAL A 625 40.21 1.65 20.59
N ASN A 626 40.32 1.57 21.92
CA ASN A 626 39.76 0.47 22.69
C ASN A 626 38.24 0.66 22.78
N MET A 627 37.46 -0.20 22.11
CA MET A 627 35.99 -0.18 22.17
C MET A 627 35.37 -1.29 23.02
N GLY A 628 36.07 -1.66 24.11
CA GLY A 628 35.61 -2.67 25.06
C GLY A 628 35.40 -4.04 24.38
N ASP A 629 34.29 -4.71 24.69
CA ASP A 629 33.95 -6.06 24.22
C ASP A 629 33.48 -6.12 22.74
N THR A 630 33.55 -5.00 22.00
CA THR A 630 33.16 -4.95 20.58
C THR A 630 34.05 -5.87 19.73
N PRO A 631 33.52 -6.69 18.81
CA PRO A 631 34.33 -7.57 17.96
C PRO A 631 35.42 -6.82 17.19
N ALA A 632 36.63 -7.40 17.07
CA ALA A 632 37.77 -6.76 16.41
C ALA A 632 37.52 -6.34 14.95
N GLY A 633 36.60 -7.02 14.24
CA GLY A 633 36.16 -6.65 12.90
C GLY A 633 35.35 -5.37 12.87
N ASP A 634 34.39 -5.22 13.79
CA ASP A 634 33.55 -4.04 13.95
C ASP A 634 34.38 -2.84 14.41
N GLN A 635 35.35 -3.09 15.29
CA GLN A 635 36.28 -2.04 15.73
C GLN A 635 37.08 -1.46 14.55
N ARG A 636 37.51 -2.33 13.64
CA ARG A 636 38.25 -1.93 12.43
C ARG A 636 37.38 -1.10 11.48
N LEU A 637 36.12 -1.49 11.28
CA LEU A 637 35.18 -0.78 10.39
C LEU A 637 34.89 0.64 10.89
N VAL A 638 34.55 0.80 12.17
CA VAL A 638 34.29 2.12 12.77
C VAL A 638 35.52 3.00 12.69
N ARG A 639 36.72 2.44 12.93
CA ARG A 639 37.98 3.17 12.82
C ARG A 639 38.24 3.65 11.39
N GLN A 640 38.00 2.79 10.39
CA GLN A 640 38.10 3.18 8.99
C GLN A 640 37.14 4.32 8.68
N PHE A 641 35.89 4.24 9.11
CA PHE A 641 34.90 5.30 8.88
C PHE A 641 35.30 6.64 9.52
N LEU A 642 35.66 6.64 10.81
CA LEU A 642 35.98 7.88 11.56
C LEU A 642 37.25 8.58 11.08
N PHE A 643 38.24 7.84 10.59
CA PHE A 643 39.54 8.39 10.20
C PHE A 643 39.75 8.45 8.67
N ASN A 644 38.76 8.09 7.86
CA ASN A 644 38.81 8.25 6.41
C ASN A 644 38.56 9.71 6.03
N SER A 645 39.60 10.38 5.54
CA SER A 645 39.52 11.78 5.12
C SER A 645 38.53 12.00 3.99
N ARG A 646 38.51 11.11 2.99
CA ARG A 646 37.63 11.23 1.82
C ARG A 646 36.15 11.20 2.19
N LEU A 647 35.75 10.51 3.25
CA LEU A 647 34.34 10.41 3.67
C LEU A 647 33.87 11.64 4.44
N LEU A 648 34.69 12.15 5.37
CA LEU A 648 34.34 13.35 6.13
C LEU A 648 34.26 14.59 5.23
N ASP A 649 35.13 14.67 4.23
CA ASP A 649 35.17 15.78 3.26
C ASP A 649 33.91 15.86 2.37
N VAL A 650 33.11 14.79 2.26
CA VAL A 650 31.84 14.80 1.49
C VAL A 650 30.78 15.68 2.17
N PHE A 651 30.86 15.82 3.49
CA PHE A 651 29.87 16.53 4.30
C PHE A 651 30.35 17.91 4.76
N SER A 652 31.50 18.37 4.27
CA SER A 652 32.06 19.67 4.63
C SER A 652 32.36 20.51 3.38
N VAL A 653 32.42 21.83 3.56
CA VAL A 653 32.79 22.77 2.49
C VAL A 653 34.24 22.58 2.04
N GLY A 654 35.10 22.02 2.90
CA GLY A 654 36.53 21.82 2.61
C GLY A 654 37.25 20.95 3.64
N SER A 655 38.44 20.49 3.28
CA SER A 655 39.25 19.59 4.10
C SER A 655 39.72 20.20 5.42
N SER A 656 39.88 21.53 5.49
CA SER A 656 40.29 22.23 6.71
C SER A 656 39.24 22.07 7.83
N PHE A 657 37.96 21.93 7.50
CA PHE A 657 36.89 21.66 8.45
C PHE A 657 36.92 20.23 8.99
N SER A 658 37.32 19.26 8.16
CA SER A 658 37.40 17.86 8.54
C SER A 658 38.43 17.61 9.64
N GLU A 659 39.53 18.36 9.64
CA GLU A 659 40.53 18.28 10.70
C GLU A 659 40.00 18.76 12.05
N THR A 660 39.25 19.86 12.06
CA THR A 660 38.59 20.40 13.26
C THR A 660 37.59 19.40 13.84
N VAL A 661 36.78 18.76 13.00
CA VAL A 661 35.85 17.69 13.43
C VAL A 661 36.61 16.53 14.06
N ARG A 662 37.74 16.09 13.50
CA ARG A 662 38.53 15.02 14.12
C ARG A 662 39.08 15.39 15.50
N ARG A 663 39.45 16.64 15.71
CA ARG A 663 40.01 17.11 16.99
C ARG A 663 38.94 17.31 18.06
N GLN A 664 37.74 17.79 17.69
CA GLN A 664 36.70 18.20 18.64
C GLN A 664 35.61 17.14 18.85
N VAL A 665 35.22 16.43 17.79
CA VAL A 665 34.03 15.55 17.80
C VAL A 665 34.37 14.09 18.03
N ILE A 666 35.46 13.60 17.41
CA ILE A 666 35.84 12.18 17.52
C ILE A 666 36.13 11.76 18.97
N PRO A 667 36.87 12.53 19.79
CA PRO A 667 37.09 12.16 21.19
C PRO A 667 35.79 11.98 21.97
N HIS A 668 34.77 12.81 21.70
CA HIS A 668 33.46 12.70 22.34
C HIS A 668 32.68 11.45 21.87
N MET A 669 32.70 11.14 20.56
CA MET A 669 32.14 9.89 20.02
C MET A 669 32.81 8.65 20.64
N LEU A 670 34.13 8.73 20.85
CA LEU A 670 34.95 7.67 21.41
C LEU A 670 34.88 7.58 22.95
N PHE A 671 34.36 8.59 23.64
CA PHE A 671 34.14 8.52 25.08
C PHE A 671 32.78 7.88 25.40
N SER A 672 31.75 8.16 24.59
CA SER A 672 30.37 7.67 24.74
C SER A 672 30.03 6.53 23.76
N GLN A 673 30.99 5.63 23.51
CA GLN A 673 30.91 4.65 22.41
C GLN A 673 29.69 3.73 22.45
N THR A 674 29.26 3.28 23.64
CA THR A 674 28.09 2.40 23.77
C THR A 674 26.81 3.04 23.25
N LYS A 675 26.70 4.37 23.31
CA LYS A 675 25.56 5.13 22.79
C LYS A 675 25.58 5.25 21.27
N PHE A 676 26.77 5.34 20.66
CA PHE A 676 26.91 5.63 19.23
C PHE A 676 27.30 4.43 18.38
N LEU A 677 27.71 3.30 18.98
CA LEU A 677 28.26 2.15 18.27
C LEU A 677 27.36 1.67 17.13
N ASN A 678 26.06 1.56 17.38
CA ASN A 678 25.10 1.15 16.35
C ASN A 678 24.98 2.18 15.22
N GLY A 679 24.96 3.48 15.51
CA GLY A 679 24.95 4.53 14.48
C GLY A 679 26.24 4.54 13.66
N LEU A 680 27.38 4.37 14.34
CA LEU A 680 28.71 4.30 13.73
C LEU A 680 28.89 3.05 12.86
N LEU A 681 28.39 1.88 13.29
CA LEU A 681 28.45 0.65 12.50
C LEU A 681 27.52 0.73 11.29
N ALA A 682 26.32 1.27 11.45
CA ALA A 682 25.41 1.50 10.31
C ALA A 682 26.08 2.38 9.23
N CYS A 683 26.73 3.47 9.65
CA CYS A 683 27.48 4.33 8.73
C CYS A 683 28.73 3.63 8.17
N ALA A 684 29.54 3.01 9.02
CA ALA A 684 30.78 2.35 8.61
C ALA A 684 30.52 1.26 7.57
N ILE A 685 29.52 0.39 7.79
CA ILE A 685 29.22 -0.70 6.86
C ILE A 685 28.62 -0.15 5.55
N SER A 686 27.79 0.89 5.61
CA SER A 686 27.17 1.48 4.41
C SER A 686 28.13 2.33 3.56
N TRP A 687 29.17 2.90 4.16
CA TRP A 687 30.12 3.80 3.48
C TRP A 687 31.50 3.18 3.18
N ASN A 688 31.79 1.94 3.60
CA ASN A 688 33.11 1.32 3.38
C ASN A 688 33.41 0.92 1.92
N ASP A 689 32.39 0.75 1.08
CA ASP A 689 32.54 0.35 -0.34
C ASP A 689 32.17 1.51 -1.27
N ILE A 690 33.10 2.45 -1.46
CA ILE A 690 32.90 3.56 -2.41
C ILE A 690 32.87 3.05 -3.88
N ASN A 691 33.25 1.79 -4.16
CA ASN A 691 33.47 1.31 -5.54
C ASN A 691 32.81 -0.03 -5.92
N ASP A 692 32.01 -0.70 -5.08
CA ASP A 692 31.42 -2.01 -5.45
C ASP A 692 29.89 -1.99 -5.43
N ASN A 693 29.31 -1.99 -6.63
CA ASN A 693 27.87 -1.88 -6.91
C ASN A 693 27.12 -3.22 -6.76
N GLN A 694 27.59 -4.13 -5.90
CA GLN A 694 26.89 -5.35 -5.53
C GLN A 694 26.54 -5.35 -4.04
N THR A 695 25.36 -4.82 -3.72
CA THR A 695 24.78 -4.87 -2.37
C THR A 695 24.58 -6.31 -1.93
N ASN A 696 25.54 -6.87 -1.19
CA ASN A 696 25.38 -8.13 -0.48
C ASN A 696 24.17 -8.02 0.48
N PRO A 697 23.08 -8.79 0.27
CA PRO A 697 21.85 -8.66 1.07
C PRO A 697 22.07 -8.85 2.57
N ARG A 698 23.08 -9.66 2.96
CA ARG A 698 23.44 -9.87 4.36
C ARG A 698 24.09 -8.64 4.98
N ARG A 699 24.94 -7.93 4.23
CA ARG A 699 25.53 -6.65 4.68
C ARG A 699 24.46 -5.58 4.82
N LEU A 700 23.55 -5.49 3.84
CA LEU A 700 22.45 -4.53 3.87
C LEU A 700 21.51 -4.77 5.07
N SER A 701 21.14 -6.02 5.34
CA SER A 701 20.37 -6.41 6.53
C SER A 701 21.07 -6.03 7.83
N LEU A 702 22.40 -6.21 7.90
CA LEU A 702 23.20 -5.83 9.06
C LEU A 702 23.21 -4.31 9.28
N CYS A 703 23.37 -3.52 8.21
CA CYS A 703 23.27 -2.06 8.28
C CYS A 703 21.91 -1.60 8.85
N TYR A 704 20.80 -2.16 8.32
CA TYR A 704 19.46 -1.80 8.78
C TYR A 704 19.22 -2.18 10.24
N ARG A 705 19.77 -3.31 10.71
CA ARG A 705 19.69 -3.70 12.12
C ARG A 705 20.36 -2.67 13.02
N HIS A 706 21.60 -2.28 12.71
CA HIS A 706 22.32 -1.27 13.48
C HIS A 706 21.63 0.10 13.42
N ALA A 707 21.15 0.52 12.24
CA ALA A 707 20.40 1.77 12.09
C ALA A 707 19.10 1.75 12.92
N SER A 708 18.36 0.64 12.92
CA SER A 708 17.15 0.48 13.74
C SER A 708 17.45 0.60 15.23
N SER A 709 18.55 0.02 15.72
CA SER A 709 18.98 0.18 17.11
C SER A 709 19.38 1.61 17.45
N ALA A 710 20.03 2.33 16.52
CA ALA A 710 20.37 3.74 16.69
C ALA A 710 19.10 4.63 16.72
N ILE A 711 18.12 4.36 15.86
CA ILE A 711 16.82 5.05 15.87
C ILE A 711 16.05 4.77 17.17
N ALA A 712 16.02 3.51 17.63
CA ALA A 712 15.36 3.17 18.89
C ALA A 712 15.98 3.94 20.07
N LEU A 713 17.31 4.06 20.10
CA LEU A 713 17.98 4.90 21.09
C LEU A 713 17.58 6.38 20.92
N LEU A 714 17.62 6.93 19.70
CA LEU A 714 17.20 8.32 19.44
C LEU A 714 15.76 8.59 19.91
N THR A 715 14.85 7.63 19.75
CA THR A 715 13.47 7.77 20.20
C THR A 715 13.30 7.70 21.72
N SER A 716 14.20 7.03 22.43
CA SER A 716 14.14 6.85 23.89
C SER A 716 15.01 7.85 24.66
N LEU A 717 15.88 8.61 23.99
CA LEU A 717 16.70 9.65 24.60
C LEU A 717 15.82 10.73 25.25
N LYS A 718 16.13 11.02 26.52
CA LYS A 718 15.61 12.18 27.23
C LYS A 718 16.70 13.23 27.26
N VAL A 719 16.39 14.39 26.69
CA VAL A 719 17.31 15.53 26.68
C VAL A 719 16.95 16.40 27.89
N SER A 720 17.86 16.47 28.86
CA SER A 720 17.66 17.23 30.11
C SER A 720 18.78 18.22 30.42
N ASP A 721 19.90 18.11 29.71
CA ASP A 721 21.10 18.93 29.88
C ASP A 721 21.85 19.07 28.55
N PHE A 722 22.98 19.79 28.58
CA PHE A 722 23.79 20.04 27.39
C PHE A 722 24.46 18.79 26.82
N GLU A 723 24.91 17.88 27.67
CA GLU A 723 25.61 16.67 27.23
C GLU A 723 24.64 15.70 26.52
N SER A 724 23.44 15.52 27.08
CA SER A 724 22.36 14.75 26.45
C SER A 724 21.84 15.38 25.15
N MET A 725 21.93 16.71 25.02
CA MET A 725 21.61 17.42 23.78
C MET A 725 22.65 17.17 22.68
N ILE A 726 23.95 17.19 23.03
CA ILE A 726 25.04 16.82 22.12
C ILE A 726 24.89 15.36 21.69
N ASP A 727 24.60 14.44 22.63
CA ASP A 727 24.34 13.03 22.32
C ASP A 727 23.18 12.85 21.34
N CYS A 728 22.07 13.57 21.54
CA CYS A 728 20.90 13.52 20.68
C CYS A 728 21.20 14.00 19.25
N LEU A 729 21.89 15.13 19.13
CA LEU A 729 22.30 15.72 17.87
C LEU A 729 23.30 14.84 17.11
N MET A 730 24.26 14.25 17.82
CA MET A 730 25.24 13.33 17.25
C MET A 730 24.60 12.05 16.70
N LEU A 731 23.70 11.46 17.49
CA LEU A 731 22.97 10.27 17.08
C LEU A 731 22.04 10.57 15.88
N GLY A 732 21.35 11.72 15.91
CA GLY A 732 20.56 12.21 14.78
C GLY A 732 21.40 12.40 13.51
N ALA A 733 22.59 12.96 13.63
CA ALA A 733 23.51 13.14 12.51
C ALA A 733 24.05 11.82 11.95
N LEU A 734 24.36 10.83 12.79
CA LEU A 734 24.77 9.50 12.34
C LEU A 734 23.63 8.78 11.61
N VAL A 735 22.43 8.78 12.17
CA VAL A 735 21.26 8.16 11.53
C VAL A 735 20.93 8.86 10.21
N SER A 736 21.03 10.20 10.16
CA SER A 736 20.85 10.97 8.92
C SER A 736 21.92 10.65 7.88
N THR A 737 23.18 10.52 8.29
CA THR A 737 24.31 10.14 7.39
C THR A 737 24.11 8.76 6.79
N PHE A 738 23.57 7.82 7.57
CA PHE A 738 23.15 6.50 7.09
C PHE A 738 21.98 6.60 6.10
N ALA A 739 20.93 7.36 6.46
CA ALA A 739 19.74 7.55 5.62
C ALA A 739 20.11 8.17 4.27
N VAL A 740 20.95 9.20 4.25
CA VAL A 740 21.47 9.85 3.04
C VAL A 740 22.10 8.85 2.06
N LYS A 741 22.75 7.79 2.56
CA LYS A 741 23.41 6.78 1.70
C LYS A 741 22.45 5.75 1.11
N LEU A 742 21.41 5.35 1.85
CA LEU A 742 20.58 4.19 1.48
C LEU A 742 19.10 4.52 1.23
N ARG A 743 18.53 5.56 1.85
CA ARG A 743 17.11 5.96 1.77
C ARG A 743 16.92 7.45 2.08
N LEU A 744 16.71 8.27 1.05
CA LEU A 744 16.59 9.73 1.19
C LEU A 744 15.24 10.22 1.76
N HIS A 745 14.19 9.41 1.76
CA HIS A 745 12.83 9.88 2.04
C HIS A 745 12.49 10.06 3.53
N ASP A 746 13.27 9.50 4.45
CA ASP A 746 12.97 9.51 5.90
C ASP A 746 13.74 10.58 6.69
N ILE A 747 14.52 11.43 6.01
CA ILE A 747 15.42 12.39 6.67
C ILE A 747 14.66 13.46 7.47
N LEU A 748 13.49 13.90 6.98
CA LEU A 748 12.66 14.89 7.67
C LEU A 748 12.15 14.37 9.02
N ALA A 749 11.76 13.10 9.10
CA ALA A 749 11.28 12.50 10.33
C ALA A 749 12.40 12.40 11.38
N ILE A 750 13.62 12.06 10.93
CA ILE A 750 14.81 12.02 11.79
C ILE A 750 15.14 13.43 12.30
N CYS A 751 15.21 14.43 11.41
CA CYS A 751 15.49 15.80 11.77
C CYS A 751 14.45 16.36 12.75
N ARG A 752 13.15 16.20 12.49
CA ARG A 752 12.07 16.65 13.39
C ARG A 752 12.15 16.01 14.76
N ARG A 753 12.43 14.71 14.81
CA ARG A 753 12.57 14.02 16.10
C ARG A 753 13.76 14.57 16.87
N THR A 754 14.91 14.68 16.24
CA THR A 754 16.14 15.19 16.88
C THR A 754 15.97 16.65 17.31
N LEU A 755 15.53 17.53 16.41
CA LEU A 755 15.37 18.96 16.68
C LEU A 755 14.27 19.22 17.72
N GLY A 756 13.15 18.49 17.67
CA GLY A 756 12.08 18.61 18.66
C GLY A 756 12.46 18.12 20.05
N LEU A 757 13.38 17.15 20.17
CA LEU A 757 13.91 16.72 21.47
C LEU A 757 14.81 17.78 22.10
N ILE A 758 15.56 18.53 21.30
CA ILE A 758 16.50 19.53 21.81
C ILE A 758 15.88 20.92 21.96
N GLU A 759 14.79 21.23 21.24
CA GLU A 759 14.18 22.56 21.17
C GLU A 759 13.98 23.23 22.55
N PRO A 760 13.41 22.57 23.58
CA PRO A 760 13.17 23.21 24.88
C PRO A 760 14.45 23.71 25.56
N ILE A 761 15.54 22.96 25.41
CA ILE A 761 16.84 23.31 26.00
C ILE A 761 17.55 24.29 25.09
N TYR A 762 17.51 24.09 23.77
CA TYR A 762 18.11 25.01 22.82
C TYR A 762 17.60 26.43 23.06
N LEU A 763 16.28 26.65 23.13
CA LEU A 763 15.71 27.98 23.31
C LEU A 763 16.14 28.69 24.61
N THR A 764 16.46 27.93 25.67
CA THR A 764 16.84 28.47 26.99
C THR A 764 18.35 28.53 27.23
N SER A 765 19.15 27.94 26.34
CA SER A 765 20.61 27.86 26.46
C SER A 765 21.36 28.84 25.54
N ASN A 766 22.62 29.12 25.89
CA ASN A 766 23.56 29.76 24.98
C ASN A 766 24.08 28.71 23.97
N PRO A 767 23.73 28.80 22.68
CA PRO A 767 24.03 27.77 21.69
C PRO A 767 25.48 27.83 21.18
N ASP A 768 26.28 28.81 21.60
CA ASP A 768 27.57 29.11 20.97
C ASP A 768 28.73 28.19 21.43
N ARG A 769 28.44 26.89 21.56
CA ARG A 769 29.47 25.86 21.72
C ARG A 769 29.80 25.25 20.36
N PRO A 770 31.08 25.20 19.95
CA PRO A 770 31.48 24.66 18.65
C PRO A 770 30.96 23.24 18.37
N GLU A 771 30.97 22.36 19.38
CA GLU A 771 30.56 20.96 19.26
C GLU A 771 29.06 20.83 18.97
N LEU A 772 28.24 21.68 19.59
CA LEU A 772 26.79 21.72 19.39
C LEU A 772 26.46 22.24 17.98
N ARG A 773 27.12 23.34 17.60
CA ARG A 773 26.90 24.04 16.33
C ARG A 773 27.10 23.12 15.13
N VAL A 774 28.17 22.32 15.15
CA VAL A 774 28.49 21.34 14.09
C VAL A 774 27.32 20.43 13.73
N PHE A 775 26.58 19.94 14.73
CA PHE A 775 25.47 19.03 14.51
C PHE A 775 24.12 19.74 14.37
N THR A 776 23.91 20.85 15.07
CA THR A 776 22.70 21.65 14.93
C THR A 776 22.56 22.22 13.53
N THR A 777 23.63 22.78 12.95
CA THR A 777 23.60 23.28 11.56
C THR A 777 23.30 22.15 10.58
N CYS A 778 23.90 20.97 10.77
CA CYS A 778 23.63 19.78 9.94
C CYS A 778 22.13 19.45 9.91
N MET A 779 21.52 19.28 11.09
CA MET A 779 20.12 18.89 11.21
C MET A 779 19.16 19.95 10.66
N ILE A 780 19.47 21.22 10.87
CA ILE A 780 18.63 22.33 10.38
C ILE A 780 18.70 22.45 8.86
N VAL A 781 19.88 22.31 8.24
CA VAL A 781 20.00 22.39 6.77
C VAL A 781 19.18 21.29 6.11
N TRP A 782 19.28 20.06 6.62
CA TRP A 782 18.48 18.93 6.13
C TRP A 782 16.98 19.13 6.35
N GLU A 783 16.58 19.64 7.51
CA GLU A 783 15.18 19.94 7.79
C GLU A 783 14.63 21.06 6.88
N LEU A 784 15.33 22.19 6.78
CA LEU A 784 14.91 23.33 5.95
C LEU A 784 14.73 22.91 4.50
N ARG A 785 15.69 22.14 3.97
CA ARG A 785 15.60 21.56 2.63
C ARG A 785 14.34 20.69 2.50
N ALA A 786 14.14 19.72 3.39
CA ALA A 786 13.02 18.80 3.29
C ALA A 786 11.65 19.47 3.51
N CYS A 787 11.58 20.45 4.42
CA CYS A 787 10.41 21.25 4.70
C CYS A 787 10.01 22.13 3.52
N LEU A 788 10.98 22.71 2.83
CA LEU A 788 10.72 23.51 1.63
C LEU A 788 10.10 22.65 0.53
N PHE A 789 10.64 21.46 0.28
CA PHE A 789 10.12 20.55 -0.74
C PHE A 789 8.79 19.88 -0.35
N SER A 790 8.56 19.68 0.95
CA SER A 790 7.31 19.06 1.43
C SER A 790 6.22 20.07 1.76
N CYS A 791 6.50 21.38 1.60
CA CYS A 791 5.65 22.49 2.06
C CYS A 791 5.16 22.28 3.49
N THR A 792 6.10 22.18 4.43
CA THR A 792 5.80 22.06 5.87
C THR A 792 6.67 23.00 6.69
N THR A 793 6.29 23.27 7.94
CA THR A 793 7.08 24.15 8.83
C THR A 793 8.30 23.41 9.43
N PRO A 794 9.47 24.07 9.51
CA PRO A 794 10.63 23.54 10.24
C PRO A 794 10.40 23.57 11.75
N THR A 795 11.00 22.64 12.48
CA THR A 795 10.89 22.53 13.93
C THR A 795 11.67 23.63 14.65
N LEU A 796 12.91 23.90 14.24
CA LEU A 796 13.78 24.81 15.00
C LEU A 796 14.30 25.97 14.14
N ARG A 797 14.16 27.21 14.63
CA ARG A 797 14.79 28.38 14.02
C ARG A 797 16.25 28.47 14.47
N PHE A 798 17.18 28.46 13.50
CA PHE A 798 18.60 28.62 13.78
C PHE A 798 18.92 29.96 14.45
N ARG A 799 19.85 29.96 15.41
CA ARG A 799 20.42 31.17 16.02
C ARG A 799 21.89 31.28 15.58
N PRO A 800 22.22 32.22 14.67
CA PRO A 800 23.60 32.46 14.27
C PRO A 800 24.48 32.87 15.46
N PRO A 801 25.78 32.53 15.44
CA PRO A 801 26.73 32.96 16.47
C PRO A 801 26.89 34.48 16.48
N ALA A 802 27.33 35.03 17.62
CA ALA A 802 27.55 36.47 17.76
C ALA A 802 28.82 36.94 17.03
N GLU A 803 29.83 36.08 16.95
CA GLU A 803 31.08 36.35 16.25
C GLU A 803 31.07 35.76 14.83
N PRO A 804 31.65 36.46 13.83
CA PRO A 804 31.81 35.93 12.49
C PRO A 804 32.54 34.58 12.48
N HIS A 805 31.94 33.57 11.83
CA HIS A 805 32.52 32.24 11.74
C HIS A 805 32.14 31.58 10.40
N ALA A 806 33.03 30.74 9.88
CA ALA A 806 32.72 29.87 8.75
C ALA A 806 32.22 28.52 9.25
N ASP A 807 30.97 28.16 8.93
CA ASP A 807 30.38 26.87 9.29
C ASP A 807 30.77 25.77 8.28
N ARG A 808 30.93 24.54 8.77
CA ARG A 808 31.38 23.43 7.94
C ARG A 808 30.39 23.00 6.85
N HIS A 809 29.09 23.25 7.02
CA HIS A 809 28.02 22.84 6.10
C HIS A 809 27.55 24.00 5.23
N VAL A 810 27.45 25.19 5.80
CA VAL A 810 26.86 26.36 5.12
C VAL A 810 27.86 27.47 4.82
N GLY A 811 29.13 27.28 5.15
CA GLY A 811 30.19 28.24 4.89
C GLY A 811 29.88 29.56 5.57
N LEU A 812 29.70 30.62 4.77
CA LEU A 812 29.37 31.97 5.23
C LEU A 812 27.85 32.27 5.23
N SER A 813 27.01 31.24 5.08
CA SER A 813 25.56 31.38 4.85
C SER A 813 24.71 31.09 6.08
N ASP A 814 25.30 30.95 7.26
CA ASP A 814 24.63 30.60 8.51
C ASP A 814 23.55 31.62 8.92
N THR A 815 23.82 32.91 8.73
CA THR A 815 22.88 34.03 8.95
C THR A 815 21.73 34.08 7.94
N LEU A 816 21.80 33.29 6.86
CA LEU A 816 20.72 33.14 5.88
C LEU A 816 19.72 32.03 6.29
N LEU A 817 20.11 31.09 7.16
CA LEU A 817 19.23 29.99 7.62
C LEU A 817 17.94 30.46 8.31
N PRO A 818 17.94 31.50 9.16
CA PRO A 818 16.70 32.04 9.73
C PRO A 818 15.74 32.59 8.65
N LEU A 819 16.26 33.13 7.54
CA LEU A 819 15.43 33.60 6.42
C LEU A 819 14.86 32.42 5.63
N PHE A 820 15.61 31.33 5.43
CA PHE A 820 15.05 30.09 4.87
C PHE A 820 13.96 29.48 5.76
N TYR A 821 14.07 29.60 7.09
CA TYR A 821 13.01 29.21 8.02
C TYR A 821 11.72 30.02 7.76
N ASP A 822 11.84 31.34 7.58
CA ASP A 822 10.70 32.20 7.25
C ASP A 822 10.09 31.86 5.89
N ILE A 823 10.93 31.61 4.88
CA ILE A 823 10.48 31.14 3.55
C ILE A 823 9.70 29.82 3.68
N CYS A 824 10.14 28.86 4.48
CA CYS A 824 9.40 27.61 4.69
C CYS A 824 8.04 27.84 5.38
N LYS A 825 7.98 28.74 6.37
CA LYS A 825 6.71 29.10 7.02
C LYS A 825 5.75 29.79 6.06
N LEU A 826 6.25 30.72 5.24
CA LEU A 826 5.45 31.38 4.21
C LEU A 826 4.99 30.40 3.14
N SER A 827 5.86 29.49 2.71
CA SER A 827 5.51 28.41 1.78
C SER A 827 4.37 27.54 2.34
N TYR A 828 4.46 27.13 3.60
CA TYR A 828 3.38 26.40 4.27
C TYR A 828 2.09 27.23 4.35
N ALA A 829 2.17 28.49 4.78
CA ALA A 829 1.00 29.36 4.90
C ALA A 829 0.30 29.58 3.54
N ILE A 830 1.07 29.77 2.47
CA ILE A 830 0.54 29.91 1.09
C ILE A 830 -0.07 28.59 0.63
N ALA A 831 0.57 27.45 0.88
CA ALA A 831 0.07 26.14 0.47
C ALA A 831 -1.24 25.72 1.18
N GLN A 832 -1.50 26.25 2.37
CA GLN A 832 -2.74 25.98 3.13
C GLN A 832 -3.87 26.98 2.81
N ALA A 833 -3.59 28.07 2.09
CA ALA A 833 -4.55 29.15 1.85
C ALA A 833 -5.21 29.03 0.47
N GLU A 834 -6.54 29.19 0.40
CA GLU A 834 -7.27 29.26 -0.87
C GLU A 834 -6.89 30.52 -1.69
N THR A 835 -6.60 31.64 -0.99
CA THR A 835 -6.10 32.90 -1.57
C THR A 835 -4.99 33.50 -0.71
N ILE A 836 -3.97 34.07 -1.36
CA ILE A 836 -2.83 34.69 -0.64
C ILE A 836 -3.28 36.01 -0.01
N SER A 837 -3.23 36.11 1.32
CA SER A 837 -3.62 37.32 2.04
C SER A 837 -2.59 38.44 1.90
N ALA A 838 -3.04 39.70 2.01
CA ALA A 838 -2.17 40.87 1.94
C ALA A 838 -1.03 40.84 2.99
N ILE A 839 -1.30 40.27 4.17
CA ILE A 839 -0.32 40.10 5.26
C ILE A 839 0.80 39.14 4.83
N VAL A 840 0.44 37.98 4.25
CA VAL A 840 1.42 37.00 3.77
C VAL A 840 2.27 37.57 2.62
N LEU A 841 1.66 38.37 1.74
CA LEU A 841 2.38 39.10 0.69
C LEU A 841 3.35 40.15 1.26
N GLU A 842 2.96 40.87 2.32
CA GLU A 842 3.82 41.84 3.00
C GLU A 842 5.01 41.16 3.71
N GLU A 843 4.75 40.04 4.41
CA GLU A 843 5.81 39.23 5.02
C GLU A 843 6.76 38.64 3.97
N LEU A 844 6.23 38.15 2.83
CA LEU A 844 7.04 37.67 1.72
C LEU A 844 7.90 38.79 1.11
N ASN A 845 7.37 40.00 0.98
CA ASN A 845 8.13 41.18 0.53
C ASN A 845 9.27 41.52 1.51
N ALA A 846 8.98 41.48 2.82
CA ALA A 846 9.97 41.77 3.85
C ALA A 846 11.11 40.74 3.82
N VAL A 847 10.79 39.45 3.77
CA VAL A 847 11.78 38.38 3.68
C VAL A 847 12.60 38.47 2.39
N GLU A 848 11.95 38.71 1.24
CA GLU A 848 12.65 38.90 -0.03
C GLU A 848 13.63 40.08 0.03
N GLN A 849 13.22 41.22 0.60
CA GLN A 849 14.09 42.38 0.75
C GLN A 849 15.26 42.10 1.71
N SER A 850 15.02 41.38 2.81
CA SER A 850 16.07 40.94 3.72
C SER A 850 17.08 40.04 3.02
N VAL A 851 16.63 39.09 2.18
CA VAL A 851 17.53 38.25 1.38
C VAL A 851 18.32 39.06 0.35
N ARG A 852 17.71 40.05 -0.32
CA ARG A 852 18.41 40.93 -1.28
C ARG A 852 19.49 41.78 -0.62
N ASN A 853 19.21 42.29 0.58
CA ASN A 853 20.13 43.13 1.34
C ASN A 853 21.19 42.31 2.10
N TRP A 854 20.98 41.00 2.24
CA TRP A 854 21.92 40.13 2.93
C TRP A 854 23.27 40.10 2.22
N GLN A 855 24.33 40.06 3.02
CA GLN A 855 25.70 39.86 2.59
C GLN A 855 26.37 38.87 3.56
N PRO A 856 27.22 37.96 3.07
CA PRO A 856 27.94 37.04 3.95
C PRO A 856 28.86 37.82 4.89
N VAL A 857 28.88 37.43 6.16
CA VAL A 857 29.79 38.01 7.15
C VAL A 857 31.11 37.24 7.07
N VAL A 858 32.18 37.92 6.69
CA VAL A 858 33.50 37.30 6.46
C VAL A 858 34.37 37.43 7.71
N PRO A 859 34.86 36.33 8.31
CA PRO A 859 35.81 36.38 9.42
C PRO A 859 37.14 37.04 9.01
N GLU A 860 37.73 37.84 9.91
CA GLU A 860 38.99 38.57 9.63
C GLU A 860 40.18 37.65 9.34
N ASP A 861 40.15 36.43 9.87
CA ASP A 861 41.18 35.41 9.76
C ASP A 861 40.90 34.35 8.66
N MET A 862 39.91 34.59 7.81
CA MET A 862 39.46 33.62 6.80
C MET A 862 40.59 33.22 5.83
N THR A 863 41.41 34.18 5.38
CA THR A 863 42.49 33.91 4.41
C THR A 863 43.73 33.27 5.03
N THR A 864 43.83 33.23 6.36
CA THR A 864 44.95 32.60 7.07
C THR A 864 44.59 31.18 7.53
N HIS A 865 43.31 30.89 7.75
CA HIS A 865 42.83 29.57 8.21
C HIS A 865 42.35 28.66 7.08
N PHE A 866 41.92 29.21 5.94
CA PHE A 866 41.39 28.43 4.81
C PHE A 866 42.22 28.63 3.56
N SER A 867 42.29 27.59 2.73
CA SER A 867 42.94 27.68 1.43
C SER A 867 42.18 28.62 0.47
N THR A 868 42.87 29.16 -0.53
CA THR A 868 42.23 30.02 -1.56
C THR A 868 41.08 29.30 -2.28
N VAL A 869 41.16 27.97 -2.44
CA VAL A 869 40.09 27.15 -3.01
C VAL A 869 38.87 27.09 -2.10
N GLU A 870 39.08 26.84 -0.80
CA GLU A 870 37.99 26.80 0.20
C GLU A 870 37.31 28.17 0.34
N VAL A 871 38.07 29.25 0.31
CA VAL A 871 37.52 30.62 0.30
C VAL A 871 36.65 30.84 -0.94
N ALA A 872 37.12 30.46 -2.13
CA ALA A 872 36.33 30.57 -3.36
C ALA A 872 35.05 29.73 -3.32
N HIS A 873 35.12 28.51 -2.77
CA HIS A 873 33.95 27.63 -2.59
C HIS A 873 32.94 28.21 -1.60
N MET A 874 33.38 28.75 -0.46
CA MET A 874 32.50 29.39 0.52
C MET A 874 31.79 30.62 -0.04
N ILE A 875 32.51 31.46 -0.81
CA ILE A 875 31.91 32.63 -1.48
C ILE A 875 30.88 32.17 -2.53
N CYS A 876 31.22 31.17 -3.34
CA CYS A 876 30.29 30.58 -4.30
C CYS A 876 29.03 30.07 -3.60
N GLN A 877 29.20 29.30 -2.52
CA GLN A 877 28.09 28.74 -1.73
C GLN A 877 27.18 29.85 -1.22
N ALA A 878 27.73 30.92 -0.63
CA ALA A 878 26.96 32.07 -0.15
C ALA A 878 26.14 32.73 -1.26
N GLN A 879 26.75 32.95 -2.42
CA GLN A 879 26.07 33.55 -3.58
C GLN A 879 24.93 32.68 -4.12
N VAL A 880 25.16 31.37 -4.27
CA VAL A 880 24.14 30.47 -4.80
C VAL A 880 23.02 30.19 -3.80
N MET A 881 23.32 30.18 -2.50
CA MET A 881 22.31 30.07 -1.43
C MET A 881 21.40 31.31 -1.39
N GLN A 882 21.97 32.51 -1.53
CA GLN A 882 21.19 33.75 -1.64
C GLN A 882 20.31 33.75 -2.89
N ALA A 883 20.86 33.38 -4.05
CA ALA A 883 20.11 33.29 -5.30
C ALA A 883 18.98 32.24 -5.22
N ALA A 884 19.21 31.11 -4.54
CA ALA A 884 18.20 30.09 -4.33
C ALA A 884 17.05 30.59 -3.43
N ALA A 885 17.35 31.31 -2.35
CA ALA A 885 16.33 31.92 -1.50
C ALA A 885 15.45 32.91 -2.30
N LEU A 886 16.06 33.73 -3.16
CA LEU A 886 15.32 34.65 -4.04
C LEU A 886 14.48 33.91 -5.08
N LEU A 887 15.00 32.82 -5.65
CA LEU A 887 14.29 32.01 -6.63
C LEU A 887 13.06 31.35 -6.01
N VAL A 888 13.20 30.80 -4.81
CA VAL A 888 12.08 30.23 -4.06
C VAL A 888 11.05 31.30 -3.70
N ALA A 889 11.48 32.45 -3.16
CA ALA A 889 10.56 33.55 -2.83
C ALA A 889 9.81 34.07 -4.07
N HIS A 890 10.48 34.13 -5.22
CA HIS A 890 9.85 34.47 -6.50
C HIS A 890 8.79 33.45 -6.90
N ARG A 891 9.05 32.15 -6.73
CA ARG A 891 8.08 31.08 -7.03
C ARG A 891 6.92 31.00 -6.05
N LEU A 892 7.12 31.38 -4.79
CA LEU A 892 6.01 31.56 -3.85
C LEU A 892 5.06 32.70 -4.27
N ARG A 893 5.55 33.67 -5.06
CA ARG A 893 4.72 34.76 -5.60
C ARG A 893 4.15 34.45 -6.98
N TYR A 894 4.92 33.77 -7.83
CA TYR A 894 4.61 33.58 -9.24
C TYR A 894 4.57 32.09 -9.63
N PRO A 895 3.36 31.53 -9.85
CA PRO A 895 3.12 30.25 -10.50
C PRO A 895 4.07 29.94 -11.67
N PHE A 896 4.46 28.67 -11.85
CA PHE A 896 5.12 28.24 -13.08
C PHE A 896 4.25 28.60 -14.30
N GLY A 897 4.86 29.16 -15.34
CA GLY A 897 4.14 29.71 -16.48
C GLY A 897 3.74 31.18 -16.32
N THR A 898 3.98 31.79 -15.15
CA THR A 898 3.81 33.22 -14.90
C THR A 898 5.13 33.85 -14.46
N ASN A 899 5.47 34.99 -15.06
CA ASN A 899 6.69 35.76 -14.75
C ASN A 899 7.96 34.89 -14.65
N ASP A 900 8.16 33.96 -15.60
CA ASP A 900 9.26 32.99 -15.56
C ASP A 900 10.65 33.60 -15.85
N GLY A 901 10.71 34.79 -16.44
CA GLY A 901 11.97 35.44 -16.83
C GLY A 901 12.95 35.62 -15.67
N PRO A 902 12.58 36.29 -14.57
CA PRO A 902 13.43 36.44 -13.39
C PRO A 902 13.85 35.10 -12.76
N ALA A 903 12.95 34.09 -12.76
CA ALA A 903 13.25 32.76 -12.23
C ALA A 903 14.35 32.05 -13.05
N GLN A 904 14.25 32.14 -14.39
CA GLN A 904 15.27 31.59 -15.29
C GLN A 904 16.63 32.28 -15.13
N VAL A 905 16.65 33.60 -14.92
CA VAL A 905 17.89 34.35 -14.66
C VAL A 905 18.54 33.90 -13.35
N LEU A 906 17.76 33.74 -12.28
CA LEU A 906 18.27 33.27 -10.98
C LEU A 906 18.79 31.82 -11.08
N SER A 907 18.06 30.93 -11.76
CA SER A 907 18.51 29.55 -12.01
C SER A 907 19.82 29.53 -12.79
N MET A 908 19.91 30.27 -13.90
CA MET A 908 21.13 30.34 -14.70
C MET A 908 22.31 30.95 -13.92
N THR A 909 22.04 31.92 -13.05
CA THR A 909 23.05 32.51 -12.15
C THR A 909 23.63 31.44 -11.23
N ILE A 910 22.77 30.64 -10.58
CA ILE A 910 23.22 29.55 -9.69
C ILE A 910 24.10 28.56 -10.45
N LEU A 911 23.61 28.05 -11.58
CA LEU A 911 24.27 27.02 -12.36
C LEU A 911 25.61 27.50 -12.96
N THR A 912 25.63 28.73 -13.49
CA THR A 912 26.84 29.31 -14.09
C THR A 912 27.92 29.54 -13.04
N GLN A 913 27.56 29.99 -11.83
CA GLN A 913 28.54 30.20 -10.75
C GLN A 913 29.17 28.88 -10.30
N ILE A 914 28.36 27.83 -10.14
CA ILE A 914 28.85 26.48 -9.80
C ILE A 914 29.81 25.98 -10.88
N GLU A 915 29.43 26.09 -12.15
CA GLU A 915 30.26 25.65 -13.29
C GLU A 915 31.57 26.46 -13.38
N MET A 916 31.51 27.77 -13.17
CA MET A 916 32.68 28.65 -13.19
C MET A 916 33.69 28.29 -12.09
N ILE A 917 33.23 28.14 -10.85
CA ILE A 917 34.11 27.83 -9.71
C ILE A 917 34.67 26.41 -9.81
N PHE A 918 33.87 25.45 -10.28
CA PHE A 918 34.37 24.12 -10.61
C PHE A 918 35.47 24.20 -11.69
N ASN A 919 35.26 24.97 -12.76
CA ASN A 919 36.24 25.10 -13.83
C ASN A 919 37.55 25.75 -13.39
N ILE A 920 37.50 26.69 -12.44
CA ILE A 920 38.68 27.36 -11.86
C ILE A 920 39.42 26.42 -10.90
N THR A 921 38.69 25.82 -9.96
CA THR A 921 39.30 25.05 -8.85
C THR A 921 39.58 23.60 -9.21
N LYS A 922 38.93 23.08 -10.26
CA LYS A 922 38.88 21.66 -10.63
C LYS A 922 38.36 20.77 -9.50
N GLN A 923 37.58 21.35 -8.58
CA GLN A 923 36.97 20.66 -7.44
C GLN A 923 35.47 20.98 -7.37
N PRO A 924 34.62 20.00 -7.01
CA PRO A 924 33.19 20.23 -6.80
C PRO A 924 32.96 21.19 -5.64
N VAL A 925 32.01 22.10 -5.81
CA VAL A 925 31.51 22.94 -4.71
C VAL A 925 30.60 22.06 -3.84
N ARG A 926 30.88 21.98 -2.55
CA ARG A 926 30.19 21.09 -1.61
C ARG A 926 29.01 21.77 -0.94
N CYS A 927 28.07 20.97 -0.43
CA CYS A 927 26.92 21.45 0.36
C CYS A 927 26.07 22.53 -0.34
N ILE A 928 25.82 22.32 -1.65
CA ILE A 928 25.00 23.19 -2.52
C ILE A 928 23.82 22.42 -3.13
N ASP A 929 23.42 21.31 -2.52
CA ASP A 929 22.33 20.45 -2.96
C ASP A 929 21.00 21.22 -3.07
N LEU A 930 20.64 22.03 -2.08
CA LEU A 930 19.42 22.86 -2.14
C LEU A 930 19.44 23.87 -3.31
N PRO A 931 20.45 24.75 -3.47
CA PRO A 931 20.54 25.65 -4.62
C PRO A 931 20.51 24.94 -5.97
N LEU A 932 21.22 23.82 -6.08
CA LEU A 932 21.33 23.05 -7.31
C LEU A 932 19.99 22.43 -7.70
N LEU A 933 19.24 21.86 -6.74
CA LEU A 933 17.91 21.30 -6.98
C LEU A 933 16.92 22.38 -7.40
N VAL A 934 16.86 23.49 -6.66
CA VAL A 934 15.94 24.60 -6.96
C VAL A 934 16.24 25.19 -8.34
N ALA A 935 17.52 25.36 -8.71
CA ALA A 935 17.89 25.84 -10.04
C ALA A 935 17.54 24.84 -11.15
N CYS A 936 17.75 23.53 -10.92
CA CYS A 936 17.45 22.49 -11.90
C CYS A 936 15.96 22.33 -12.19
N ILE A 937 15.07 22.64 -11.22
CA ILE A 937 13.61 22.64 -11.42
C ILE A 937 13.19 23.64 -12.52
N GLU A 938 13.92 24.75 -12.66
CA GLU A 938 13.66 25.79 -13.66
C GLU A 938 14.11 25.41 -15.09
N LEU A 939 14.92 24.36 -15.25
CA LEU A 939 15.47 23.97 -16.55
C LEU A 939 14.44 23.19 -17.39
N LYS A 940 14.42 23.45 -18.70
CA LYS A 940 13.63 22.69 -19.69
C LYS A 940 14.48 21.66 -20.44
N ASP A 941 13.88 20.52 -20.77
CA ASP A 941 14.32 19.45 -21.68
C ASP A 941 15.85 19.27 -21.83
N ALA A 942 16.48 19.97 -22.79
CA ALA A 942 17.89 19.81 -23.13
C ALA A 942 18.86 20.33 -22.04
N GLY A 943 18.52 21.45 -21.39
CA GLY A 943 19.33 21.99 -20.30
C GLY A 943 19.32 21.07 -19.08
N ARG A 944 18.16 20.44 -18.82
CA ARG A 944 17.99 19.49 -17.73
C ARG A 944 18.79 18.21 -17.94
N GLN A 945 18.79 17.65 -19.14
CA GLN A 945 19.59 16.46 -19.47
C GLN A 945 21.09 16.71 -19.30
N LYS A 946 21.59 17.89 -19.73
CA LYS A 946 22.99 18.29 -19.53
C LYS A 946 23.36 18.27 -18.04
N TRP A 947 22.61 18.99 -17.21
CA TRP A 947 22.91 19.11 -15.78
C TRP A 947 22.66 17.82 -15.00
N SER A 948 21.64 17.04 -15.36
CA SER A 948 21.36 15.71 -14.80
C SER A 948 22.57 14.78 -14.91
N SER A 949 23.19 14.70 -16.09
CA SER A 949 24.35 13.85 -16.32
C SER A 949 25.62 14.31 -15.60
N SER A 950 25.66 15.57 -15.14
CA SER A 950 26.85 16.19 -14.53
C SER A 950 26.68 16.50 -13.03
N ILE A 951 25.51 16.25 -12.45
CA ILE A 951 25.18 16.63 -11.05
C ILE A 951 26.14 15.99 -10.04
N THR A 952 26.53 14.74 -10.27
CA THR A 952 27.48 13.98 -9.45
C THR A 952 28.88 14.59 -9.49
N THR A 953 29.25 15.16 -10.65
CA THR A 953 30.53 15.82 -10.87
C THR A 953 30.60 17.18 -10.18
N PHE A 954 29.50 17.93 -10.18
CA PHE A 954 29.46 19.28 -9.59
C PHE A 954 29.17 19.30 -8.08
N ALA A 955 28.30 18.41 -7.58
CA ALA A 955 27.98 18.31 -6.15
C ALA A 955 28.93 17.38 -5.37
N GLY A 956 29.71 16.57 -6.10
CA GLY A 956 30.76 15.70 -5.54
C GLY A 956 30.26 14.48 -4.76
N PHE A 957 28.97 14.14 -4.84
CA PHE A 957 28.42 12.92 -4.25
C PHE A 957 28.57 11.71 -5.19
N SER A 958 28.31 10.49 -4.68
CA SER A 958 28.39 9.27 -5.49
C SER A 958 27.33 9.25 -6.61
N PRO A 959 27.55 8.48 -7.69
CA PRO A 959 26.58 8.34 -8.79
C PRO A 959 25.17 7.99 -8.32
N GLU A 960 25.06 7.11 -7.31
CA GLU A 960 23.80 6.65 -6.74
C GLU A 960 23.05 7.78 -6.02
N PHE A 961 23.78 8.65 -5.30
CA PHE A 961 23.18 9.84 -4.69
C PHE A 961 22.69 10.83 -5.76
N GLY A 962 23.46 11.01 -6.84
CA GLY A 962 23.04 11.87 -7.96
C GLY A 962 21.83 11.36 -8.71
N GLU A 963 21.71 10.04 -8.92
CA GLU A 963 20.52 9.41 -9.53
C GLU A 963 19.27 9.60 -8.66
N HIS A 964 19.41 9.49 -7.33
CA HIS A 964 18.31 9.75 -6.42
C HIS A 964 17.93 11.22 -6.30
N GLU A 965 18.90 12.14 -6.23
CA GLU A 965 18.64 13.58 -6.24
C GLU A 965 17.98 14.02 -7.54
N TYR A 966 18.38 13.43 -8.66
CA TYR A 966 17.74 13.64 -9.95
C TYR A 966 16.31 13.07 -9.97
N ALA A 967 16.11 11.84 -9.49
CA ALA A 967 14.78 11.26 -9.36
C ALA A 967 13.89 12.11 -8.44
N PHE A 968 14.44 12.65 -7.35
CA PHE A 968 13.77 13.56 -6.44
C PHE A 968 13.42 14.89 -7.12
N ALA A 969 14.33 15.50 -7.88
CA ALA A 969 14.07 16.72 -8.66
C ALA A 969 12.98 16.49 -9.74
N VAL A 970 12.98 15.35 -10.42
CA VAL A 970 11.97 14.96 -11.43
C VAL A 970 10.62 14.64 -10.79
N ILE A 971 10.61 14.02 -9.60
CA ILE A 971 9.40 13.83 -8.79
C ILE A 971 8.88 15.18 -8.29
N MET A 972 9.77 16.09 -7.87
CA MET A 972 9.43 17.43 -7.39
C MET A 972 8.95 18.35 -8.50
N GLU A 973 9.35 18.16 -9.75
CA GLU A 973 8.74 18.83 -10.90
C GLU A 973 7.30 18.34 -11.13
N ARG A 974 7.01 17.05 -10.98
CA ARG A 974 5.62 16.55 -11.00
C ARG A 974 4.83 17.03 -9.77
N ALA A 975 5.53 17.34 -8.69
CA ALA A 975 5.00 17.94 -7.47
C ALA A 975 5.11 19.47 -7.46
N SER A 976 5.53 20.14 -8.55
CA SER A 976 5.68 21.61 -8.61
C SER A 976 4.34 22.35 -8.57
N LEU A 977 3.23 21.59 -8.59
CA LEU A 977 1.92 22.01 -8.13
C LEU A 977 1.89 22.37 -6.63
N LEU A 978 2.76 21.81 -5.77
CA LEU A 978 2.75 22.01 -4.32
C LEU A 978 3.44 23.30 -3.85
N LEU A 979 4.40 23.84 -4.60
CA LEU A 979 4.90 25.19 -4.28
C LEU A 979 3.87 26.28 -4.61
N ILE A 980 2.85 25.95 -5.43
CA ILE A 980 1.88 26.90 -5.99
C ILE A 980 0.53 26.19 -6.23
N CYS A 981 -0.07 25.68 -5.17
CA CYS A 981 -1.47 25.24 -5.20
C CYS A 981 -2.38 26.47 -5.04
N SER A 982 -2.61 27.23 -6.12
CA SER A 982 -3.89 27.89 -6.33
C SER A 982 -4.08 28.21 -7.83
N PRO A 983 -5.14 27.72 -8.48
CA PRO A 983 -5.56 28.26 -9.78
C PRO A 983 -6.19 29.65 -9.56
N ILE A 984 -5.64 30.68 -10.22
CA ILE A 984 -6.40 31.91 -10.55
C ILE A 984 -7.30 31.60 -11.74
#